data_AF-A0A0M8WGJ0-F1
#
_entry.id   AF-A0A0M8WGJ0-F1
#
_cell.length_a   1.000
_cell.length_b   1.000
_cell.length_c   1.000
_cell.angle_alpha   90.00
_cell.angle_beta   90.00
_cell.angle_gamma   90.00
#
_symmetry.space_group_name_H-M   'P 1'
#
loop_
_entity.id
_entity.type
_entity.pdbx_description
1 polymer ?
#
loop_
_entity_poly.entity_id
_entity_poly.type
_entity_poly.pdbx_seq_one_letter_code
_entity_poly.pdbx_strand_id
1 'polypeptide(L)'
;MVLALVGVVAPAGVSTGTPAAQAAVSTADSDQLKTWWHDNHELNTTSPVAADKVRRSAFYDVRVATAAAPATRYDSFAYMSIARSGKGKVGYSEEDGAEFSSAANLTMSWSSFQYATDVWVDVSLRTGQTISSADQVKIKPSSLDFAKQLVDGDTVRIKVPYSAAGHRFSVEFDPQLYTAYNDMSGPATDAGRLTTDPGSGNRAIHTEPRNSMMIFAEPAPTGAERDRLVPTAASGSTYYPPQGQVTNLNTISEEIVYFRPGTYYMTSKYHALLPKQVKWVYLAPGAYVKGAIRFPDDSQGLYKVTGYGVLSGEQYVYEADTANNYDHLSGASNCHSTCVKMLQFASAQGRQQHLDLQGVTINEPPYHSFVVYGDEQTFSMRVENYKQVGSWYWQTDGIELYRGSTMKNTFFNANDDVLKMYHSDVMIDNTVIWKNENGPVIQWGWTPRNIDNVRVSNTSVIHNRMYWKDVKYNTCVLNSSSHWENMGSTTTADPGTSVKNMTFENITVEGMTNCAIRVFALSNTENIHVKNLRIGAWSQLDPSSQVSLLKRYSNSGGQKVSLGNETRDSRGLKLENYTVGGTVIDKAGSNWAADKLGRLGFDADTWDNWNAWGPGGTTPDPVTGGRIVNGATTRCVDRAGGGTANGTAVQQWTCAGTPSMTWSLDGQQLKSGGKCLDVEGGATANGTKAHLWDCGSWDSQKWAFQPDGTLKNLRSGRCLDVEGQSTADGARLHLWDCGSWNSQKWTLTG
;
A
#
# COMPACT_ATOMS: atom_id res chain seq x y z
N MET A 1 38.59 3.46 -76.72
CA MET A 1 37.52 4.32 -76.16
C MET A 1 37.90 4.55 -74.69
N VAL A 2 38.78 5.51 -74.39
CA VAL A 2 38.53 6.95 -74.13
C VAL A 2 37.69 7.18 -72.85
N LEU A 3 38.40 7.64 -71.79
CA LEU A 3 38.11 8.69 -70.77
C LEU A 3 36.85 8.57 -69.88
N ALA A 4 36.77 9.06 -68.63
CA ALA A 4 37.64 9.91 -67.79
C ALA A 4 37.27 9.83 -66.28
N LEU A 5 38.20 10.31 -65.44
CA LEU A 5 38.17 10.50 -63.98
C LEU A 5 37.12 11.51 -63.47
N VAL A 6 36.68 11.33 -62.21
CA VAL A 6 36.52 12.36 -61.15
C VAL A 6 36.75 11.61 -59.80
N GLY A 7 37.75 11.86 -58.96
CA GLY A 7 38.05 13.10 -58.23
C GLY A 7 37.64 12.91 -56.76
N VAL A 8 38.52 12.35 -55.91
CA VAL A 8 38.29 12.19 -54.46
C VAL A 8 38.50 13.55 -53.79
N VAL A 9 37.45 14.08 -53.17
CA VAL A 9 37.51 15.25 -52.29
C VAL A 9 37.64 14.76 -50.85
N ALA A 10 38.74 15.11 -50.19
CA ALA A 10 38.94 14.89 -48.76
C ALA A 10 37.97 15.78 -47.94
N PRO A 11 37.32 15.26 -46.88
CA PRO A 11 36.59 16.13 -45.96
C PRO A 11 37.57 16.99 -45.17
N ALA A 12 37.21 18.26 -45.03
CA ALA A 12 37.96 19.29 -44.32
C ALA A 12 38.26 18.88 -42.87
N GLY A 13 39.45 19.29 -42.40
CA GLY A 13 39.99 18.96 -41.08
C GLY A 13 39.04 19.32 -39.94
N VAL A 14 38.80 18.34 -39.08
CA VAL A 14 38.21 18.55 -37.76
C VAL A 14 39.23 19.35 -36.95
N SER A 15 38.86 20.59 -36.62
CA SER A 15 39.53 21.39 -35.60
C SER A 15 39.64 20.55 -34.33
N THR A 16 40.87 20.23 -33.94
CA THR A 16 41.20 19.69 -32.62
C THR A 16 41.03 20.81 -31.60
N GLY A 17 39.79 21.18 -31.33
CA GLY A 17 39.44 21.98 -30.16
C GLY A 17 39.81 21.18 -28.93
N THR A 18 40.67 21.74 -28.09
CA THR A 18 40.94 21.26 -26.74
C THR A 18 39.61 21.01 -26.04
N PRO A 19 39.38 19.86 -25.36
CA PRO A 19 38.15 19.66 -24.59
C PRO A 19 37.99 20.85 -23.65
N ALA A 20 36.84 21.52 -23.72
CA ALA A 20 36.49 22.54 -22.74
C ALA A 20 36.64 21.89 -21.35
N ALA A 21 37.46 22.49 -20.49
CA ALA A 21 37.66 22.00 -19.13
C ALA A 21 36.29 21.79 -18.47
N GLN A 22 35.99 20.55 -18.08
CA GLN A 22 34.77 20.24 -17.36
C GLN A 22 34.73 21.13 -16.11
N ALA A 23 33.71 21.97 -15.98
CA ALA A 23 33.58 22.86 -14.82
C ALA A 23 33.69 22.01 -13.55
N ALA A 24 34.53 22.45 -12.60
CA ALA A 24 34.75 21.72 -11.36
C ALA A 24 33.43 21.54 -10.61
N VAL A 25 33.17 20.33 -10.13
CA VAL A 25 32.00 20.01 -9.30
C VAL A 25 32.06 20.84 -8.01
N SER A 26 30.92 21.41 -7.60
CA SER A 26 30.82 22.22 -6.38
C SER A 26 29.66 21.75 -5.52
N THR A 27 29.92 21.24 -4.31
CA THR A 27 28.90 20.76 -3.37
C THR A 27 28.68 21.73 -2.21
N ALA A 28 27.50 21.68 -1.59
CA ALA A 28 27.20 22.44 -0.38
C ALA A 28 27.53 21.62 0.89
N ASP A 29 28.12 22.27 1.90
CA ASP A 29 28.22 21.72 3.26
C ASP A 29 28.02 22.86 4.27
N SER A 30 26.76 23.12 4.60
CA SER A 30 26.33 24.16 5.53
C SER A 30 25.15 23.68 6.37
N ASP A 31 24.79 24.43 7.42
CA ASP A 31 23.62 24.13 8.24
C ASP A 31 22.29 24.24 7.46
N GLN A 32 22.27 24.96 6.34
CA GLN A 32 21.07 25.18 5.52
C GLN A 32 20.90 24.17 4.39
N LEU A 33 22.00 23.72 3.80
CA LEU A 33 22.04 22.85 2.62
C LEU A 33 23.31 22.00 2.65
N LYS A 34 23.14 20.70 2.44
CA LYS A 34 24.23 19.75 2.24
C LYS A 34 23.96 18.89 1.01
N THR A 35 24.86 18.95 0.04
CA THR A 35 24.89 18.05 -1.13
C THR A 35 26.22 17.29 -1.13
N TRP A 36 26.34 16.25 -1.95
CA TRP A 36 27.56 15.46 -2.03
C TRP A 36 27.80 14.91 -3.43
N TRP A 37 29.00 14.37 -3.63
CA TRP A 37 29.47 13.85 -4.91
C TRP A 37 30.28 12.56 -4.74
N HIS A 38 30.43 11.81 -5.84
CA HIS A 38 31.27 10.61 -5.94
C HIS A 38 32.22 10.77 -7.14
N ASP A 39 33.52 10.94 -6.88
CA ASP A 39 34.53 11.11 -7.95
C ASP A 39 34.77 9.81 -8.73
N ASN A 40 34.55 8.67 -8.08
CA ASN A 40 34.65 7.33 -8.62
C ASN A 40 33.36 6.88 -9.36
N HIS A 41 32.61 7.81 -9.95
CA HIS A 41 31.39 7.44 -10.66
C HIS A 41 31.65 6.87 -12.06
N GLU A 42 30.66 6.16 -12.58
CA GLU A 42 30.64 5.61 -13.94
C GLU A 42 29.28 5.90 -14.59
N LEU A 43 29.29 6.36 -15.84
CA LEU A 43 28.10 6.42 -16.69
C LEU A 43 27.98 5.08 -17.40
N ASN A 44 27.05 4.24 -16.95
CA ASN A 44 26.86 2.91 -17.51
C ASN A 44 25.37 2.55 -17.46
N THR A 45 24.80 2.16 -18.59
CA THR A 45 23.38 1.81 -18.73
C THR A 45 23.15 0.35 -19.10
N THR A 46 24.20 -0.47 -19.25
CA THR A 46 24.10 -1.80 -19.87
C THR A 46 24.76 -2.92 -19.08
N SER A 47 25.71 -2.63 -18.20
CA SER A 47 26.47 -3.64 -17.48
C SER A 47 26.67 -3.26 -16.01
N PRO A 48 27.17 -4.18 -15.16
CA PRO A 48 27.62 -3.84 -13.82
C PRO A 48 28.72 -2.79 -13.87
N VAL A 49 28.71 -1.86 -12.92
CA VAL A 49 29.86 -0.98 -12.67
C VAL A 49 30.92 -1.72 -11.86
N ALA A 50 32.17 -1.24 -11.89
CA ALA A 50 33.23 -1.85 -11.07
C ALA A 50 32.91 -1.78 -9.56
N ALA A 51 33.53 -2.66 -8.76
CA ALA A 51 33.22 -2.79 -7.34
C ALA A 51 33.44 -1.47 -6.56
N ASP A 52 34.50 -0.73 -6.92
CA ASP A 52 34.88 0.56 -6.36
C ASP A 52 34.20 1.75 -7.09
N LYS A 53 33.20 1.54 -7.95
CA LYS A 53 32.52 2.61 -8.71
C LYS A 53 31.06 2.79 -8.30
N VAL A 54 30.52 3.98 -8.51
CA VAL A 54 29.08 4.29 -8.28
C VAL A 54 28.42 4.65 -9.61
N ARG A 55 27.28 4.03 -9.94
CA ARG A 55 26.56 4.35 -11.18
C ARG A 55 25.91 5.74 -11.08
N ARG A 56 26.35 6.66 -11.94
CA ARG A 56 25.74 7.98 -12.11
C ARG A 56 24.66 7.92 -13.19
N SER A 57 23.61 8.73 -13.04
CA SER A 57 22.59 8.90 -14.06
C SER A 57 23.19 9.35 -15.39
N ALA A 58 22.86 8.61 -16.45
CA ALA A 58 23.15 9.01 -17.82
C ALA A 58 22.14 10.05 -18.35
N PHE A 59 21.03 10.26 -17.63
CA PHE A 59 19.86 10.97 -18.13
C PHE A 59 19.63 12.31 -17.45
N TYR A 60 20.12 12.51 -16.22
CA TYR A 60 19.82 13.71 -15.44
C TYR A 60 21.04 14.26 -14.71
N ASP A 61 21.13 15.59 -14.65
CA ASP A 61 21.94 16.31 -13.65
C ASP A 61 21.03 17.05 -12.67
N VAL A 62 21.50 17.19 -11.44
CA VAL A 62 20.78 17.92 -10.38
C VAL A 62 21.68 18.95 -9.74
N ARG A 63 21.15 20.17 -9.60
CA ARG A 63 21.76 21.22 -8.79
C ARG A 63 20.77 21.80 -7.80
N VAL A 64 21.25 22.23 -6.65
CA VAL A 64 20.42 22.77 -5.57
C VAL A 64 20.99 24.11 -5.12
N ALA A 65 20.13 25.08 -4.92
CA ALA A 65 20.45 26.37 -4.32
C ALA A 65 19.45 26.68 -3.20
N THR A 66 19.87 27.38 -2.15
CA THR A 66 18.91 27.92 -1.19
C THR A 66 18.03 28.96 -1.88
N ALA A 67 16.76 29.06 -1.50
CA ALA A 67 15.83 30.02 -2.11
C ALA A 67 16.26 31.48 -1.89
N ALA A 68 17.02 31.76 -0.83
CA ALA A 68 17.61 33.06 -0.54
C ALA A 68 18.81 33.42 -1.46
N ALA A 69 19.47 32.43 -2.07
CA ALA A 69 20.62 32.62 -2.94
C ALA A 69 20.50 31.77 -4.24
N PRO A 70 19.49 31.99 -5.08
CA PRO A 70 19.15 31.12 -6.23
C PRO A 70 20.21 31.11 -7.37
N ALA A 71 21.19 32.02 -7.31
CA ALA A 71 22.33 32.05 -8.23
C ALA A 71 23.46 31.10 -7.81
N THR A 72 23.55 30.75 -6.51
CA THR A 72 24.60 29.89 -5.96
C THR A 72 24.13 28.44 -5.97
N ARG A 73 24.42 27.74 -7.05
CA ARG A 73 23.94 26.37 -7.30
C ARG A 73 25.05 25.36 -7.02
N TYR A 74 24.72 24.35 -6.25
CA TYR A 74 25.62 23.27 -5.88
C TYR A 74 25.18 21.98 -6.55
N ASP A 75 26.12 21.22 -7.10
CA ASP A 75 25.88 19.90 -7.67
C ASP A 75 25.41 18.93 -6.57
N SER A 76 24.44 18.09 -6.93
CA SER A 76 23.95 17.00 -6.11
C SER A 76 24.01 15.72 -6.92
N PHE A 77 24.68 14.69 -6.39
CA PHE A 77 24.89 13.45 -7.14
C PHE A 77 23.55 12.81 -7.54
N ALA A 78 23.41 12.49 -8.82
CA ALA A 78 22.29 11.72 -9.35
C ALA A 78 22.74 10.27 -9.53
N TYR A 79 22.36 9.40 -8.60
CA TYR A 79 22.54 7.96 -8.69
C TYR A 79 21.64 7.37 -9.78
N MET A 80 21.93 6.15 -10.22
CA MET A 80 21.06 5.41 -11.13
C MET A 80 21.09 3.91 -10.85
N SER A 81 19.92 3.30 -10.94
CA SER A 81 19.69 1.86 -10.92
C SER A 81 19.14 1.40 -12.27
N ILE A 82 19.51 0.19 -12.68
CA ILE A 82 19.01 -0.46 -13.90
C ILE A 82 18.62 -1.90 -13.58
N ALA A 83 17.71 -2.48 -14.37
CA ALA A 83 17.29 -3.87 -14.19
C ALA A 83 18.51 -4.83 -14.13
N ARG A 84 18.54 -5.67 -13.08
CA ARG A 84 19.62 -6.63 -12.80
C ARG A 84 21.02 -6.01 -12.63
N SER A 85 21.13 -4.70 -12.48
CA SER A 85 22.39 -3.96 -12.62
C SER A 85 23.10 -4.19 -13.97
N GLY A 86 22.38 -4.65 -14.99
CA GLY A 86 22.95 -5.06 -16.29
C GLY A 86 23.66 -6.42 -16.30
N LYS A 87 23.53 -7.24 -15.24
CA LYS A 87 24.15 -8.58 -15.16
C LYS A 87 23.54 -9.62 -16.10
N GLY A 88 22.25 -9.45 -16.44
CA GLY A 88 21.44 -10.55 -16.96
C GLY A 88 21.14 -11.59 -15.86
N LYS A 89 20.69 -12.77 -16.28
CA LYS A 89 20.43 -13.93 -15.40
C LYS A 89 21.71 -14.73 -15.21
N VAL A 90 22.07 -15.03 -13.96
CA VAL A 90 23.33 -15.73 -13.62
C VAL A 90 23.01 -16.94 -12.76
N GLY A 91 23.21 -18.14 -13.31
CA GLY A 91 22.94 -19.40 -12.61
C GLY A 91 21.48 -19.88 -12.71
N TYR A 92 20.64 -19.22 -13.51
CA TYR A 92 19.23 -19.55 -13.68
C TYR A 92 18.66 -19.07 -15.02
N SER A 93 17.42 -19.46 -15.35
CA SER A 93 16.79 -19.13 -16.66
C SER A 93 15.31 -18.77 -16.59
N GLU A 94 14.63 -19.17 -15.52
CA GLU A 94 13.25 -18.83 -15.18
C GLU A 94 13.06 -17.33 -14.94
N GLU A 95 11.81 -16.88 -14.92
CA GLU A 95 11.47 -15.47 -14.76
C GLU A 95 11.85 -14.95 -13.37
N ASP A 96 12.40 -13.74 -13.34
CA ASP A 96 12.81 -13.06 -12.10
C ASP A 96 12.04 -11.76 -11.87
N GLY A 97 11.07 -11.44 -12.74
CA GLY A 97 10.25 -10.23 -12.68
C GLY A 97 10.85 -9.00 -13.33
N ALA A 98 12.14 -9.02 -13.68
CA ALA A 98 12.83 -7.91 -14.33
C ALA A 98 12.87 -8.05 -15.87
N GLU A 99 12.11 -8.98 -16.46
CA GLU A 99 12.04 -9.18 -17.91
C GLU A 99 11.66 -7.90 -18.64
N PHE A 100 10.50 -7.34 -18.29
CA PHE A 100 9.97 -6.16 -18.97
C PHE A 100 10.87 -4.94 -18.74
N SER A 101 11.25 -4.68 -17.48
CA SER A 101 12.09 -3.53 -17.15
C SER A 101 13.44 -3.58 -17.86
N SER A 102 14.05 -4.75 -17.97
CA SER A 102 15.29 -4.95 -18.73
C SER A 102 15.08 -4.80 -20.24
N ALA A 103 14.05 -5.42 -20.83
CA ALA A 103 13.82 -5.36 -22.26
C ALA A 103 13.41 -3.95 -22.74
N ALA A 104 12.69 -3.21 -21.91
CA ALA A 104 12.32 -1.83 -22.16
C ALA A 104 13.41 -0.83 -21.74
N ASN A 105 14.58 -1.27 -21.29
CA ASN A 105 15.67 -0.40 -20.82
C ASN A 105 15.18 0.65 -19.80
N LEU A 106 14.37 0.23 -18.85
CA LEU A 106 13.89 1.11 -17.78
C LEU A 106 15.01 1.38 -16.78
N THR A 107 15.10 2.62 -16.33
CA THR A 107 16.08 3.02 -15.31
C THR A 107 15.42 3.86 -14.24
N MET A 108 16.01 3.86 -13.04
CA MET A 108 15.58 4.70 -11.92
C MET A 108 16.75 5.52 -11.40
N SER A 109 16.74 6.81 -11.70
CA SER A 109 17.70 7.78 -11.16
C SER A 109 17.13 8.43 -9.91
N TRP A 110 18.00 8.81 -8.99
CA TRP A 110 17.60 9.62 -7.83
C TRP A 110 18.73 10.52 -7.35
N SER A 111 18.37 11.65 -6.74
CA SER A 111 19.31 12.50 -6.01
C SER A 111 18.77 12.82 -4.62
N SER A 112 19.66 12.73 -3.64
CA SER A 112 19.37 13.07 -2.24
C SER A 112 20.22 14.26 -1.83
N PHE A 113 19.63 15.15 -1.04
CA PHE A 113 20.34 16.24 -0.37
C PHE A 113 19.68 16.55 0.97
N GLN A 114 20.40 17.19 1.88
CA GLN A 114 19.83 17.67 3.13
C GLN A 114 19.56 19.17 3.07
N TYR A 115 18.44 19.61 3.64
CA TYR A 115 18.05 21.02 3.65
C TYR A 115 17.34 21.41 4.96
N ALA A 116 17.42 22.70 5.29
CA ALA A 116 16.77 23.30 6.47
C ALA A 116 16.04 24.63 6.14
N THR A 117 15.94 24.97 4.85
CA THR A 117 15.26 26.16 4.33
C THR A 117 14.74 25.86 2.93
N ASP A 118 13.81 26.67 2.40
CA ASP A 118 13.34 26.53 1.02
C ASP A 118 14.52 26.47 0.04
N VAL A 119 14.42 25.63 -0.99
CA VAL A 119 15.45 25.49 -2.03
C VAL A 119 14.85 25.59 -3.43
N TRP A 120 15.70 25.95 -4.38
CA TRP A 120 15.47 25.72 -5.80
C TRP A 120 16.28 24.49 -6.23
N VAL A 121 15.62 23.54 -6.89
CA VAL A 121 16.22 22.35 -7.47
C VAL A 121 16.16 22.47 -8.98
N ASP A 122 17.33 22.58 -9.62
CA ASP A 122 17.47 22.54 -11.07
C ASP A 122 17.67 21.07 -11.49
N VAL A 123 16.84 20.58 -12.40
CA VAL A 123 16.96 19.24 -13.00
C VAL A 123 17.12 19.42 -14.51
N SER A 124 18.24 18.95 -15.04
CA SER A 124 18.60 19.07 -16.46
C SER A 124 18.56 17.70 -17.14
N LEU A 125 17.91 17.62 -18.30
CA LEU A 125 17.84 16.40 -19.11
C LEU A 125 19.10 16.26 -19.99
N ARG A 126 19.79 15.12 -19.89
CA ARG A 126 21.08 14.87 -20.59
C ARG A 126 20.94 14.16 -21.93
N THR A 127 19.72 13.84 -22.37
CA THR A 127 19.46 13.02 -23.57
C THR A 127 19.54 13.82 -24.87
N GLY A 128 19.63 15.14 -24.81
CA GLY A 128 19.53 16.04 -25.96
C GLY A 128 18.08 16.28 -26.43
N GLN A 129 17.08 15.66 -25.80
CA GLN A 129 15.68 16.04 -25.98
C GLN A 129 15.41 17.37 -25.26
N THR A 130 14.42 18.11 -25.75
CA THR A 130 14.08 19.44 -25.24
C THR A 130 12.64 19.55 -24.78
N ILE A 131 12.40 20.52 -23.90
CA ILE A 131 11.10 20.99 -23.44
C ILE A 131 10.96 22.48 -23.77
N SER A 132 9.73 22.91 -24.02
CA SER A 132 9.35 24.28 -24.37
C SER A 132 8.62 25.02 -23.24
N SER A 133 8.20 24.30 -22.21
CA SER A 133 7.53 24.84 -21.02
C SER A 133 7.82 23.97 -19.81
N ALA A 134 7.85 24.57 -18.61
CA ALA A 134 7.90 23.86 -17.33
C ALA A 134 6.66 22.98 -17.10
N ASP A 135 5.57 23.19 -17.83
CA ASP A 135 4.38 22.33 -17.77
C ASP A 135 4.60 20.96 -18.40
N GLN A 136 5.62 20.82 -19.26
CA GLN A 136 6.06 19.53 -19.79
C GLN A 136 6.92 18.74 -18.80
N VAL A 137 7.06 19.24 -17.57
CA VAL A 137 7.62 18.49 -16.46
C VAL A 137 6.56 18.33 -15.39
N LYS A 138 6.14 17.11 -15.12
CA LYS A 138 5.22 16.80 -14.03
C LYS A 138 5.98 16.46 -12.76
N ILE A 139 5.38 16.77 -11.62
CA ILE A 139 5.87 16.38 -10.30
C ILE A 139 4.85 15.41 -9.72
N LYS A 140 5.33 14.26 -9.21
CA LYS A 140 4.49 13.33 -8.46
C LYS A 140 5.04 13.06 -7.06
N PRO A 141 4.25 13.05 -5.98
CA PRO A 141 2.79 13.22 -5.97
C PRO A 141 2.32 14.58 -6.47
N SER A 142 1.30 14.57 -7.33
CA SER A 142 0.73 15.77 -7.97
C SER A 142 0.14 16.74 -6.95
N SER A 143 -0.22 16.27 -5.77
CA SER A 143 -0.68 17.07 -4.63
C SER A 143 0.37 18.03 -4.06
N LEU A 144 1.65 17.87 -4.40
CA LEU A 144 2.70 18.77 -3.94
C LEU A 144 2.62 20.16 -4.59
N ASP A 145 2.10 20.24 -5.81
CA ASP A 145 1.87 21.48 -6.59
C ASP A 145 3.02 22.51 -6.48
N PHE A 146 4.26 22.02 -6.58
CA PHE A 146 5.43 22.89 -6.47
C PHE A 146 5.52 23.86 -7.64
N ALA A 147 5.93 25.09 -7.36
CA ALA A 147 6.21 26.08 -8.38
C ALA A 147 7.38 25.61 -9.26
N LYS A 148 7.20 25.69 -10.58
CA LYS A 148 8.20 25.31 -11.58
C LYS A 148 8.51 26.48 -12.50
N GLN A 149 9.75 26.56 -12.96
CA GLN A 149 10.24 27.54 -13.92
C GLN A 149 11.05 26.82 -14.98
N LEU A 150 10.90 27.24 -16.24
CA LEU A 150 11.78 26.79 -17.31
C LEU A 150 13.05 27.65 -17.24
N VAL A 151 14.21 27.02 -17.13
CA VAL A 151 15.51 27.73 -17.14
C VAL A 151 15.99 27.89 -18.58
N ASP A 152 15.94 26.81 -19.34
CA ASP A 152 16.31 26.71 -20.75
C ASP A 152 15.62 25.50 -21.39
N GLY A 153 16.06 25.08 -22.58
CA GLY A 153 15.41 24.02 -23.36
C GLY A 153 15.50 22.61 -22.78
N ASP A 154 16.29 22.35 -21.74
CA ASP A 154 16.41 21.01 -21.12
C ASP A 154 16.36 21.03 -19.59
N THR A 155 16.32 22.23 -18.99
CA THR A 155 16.39 22.40 -17.54
C THR A 155 15.12 23.00 -16.96
N VAL A 156 14.55 22.29 -16.00
CA VAL A 156 13.47 22.78 -15.14
C VAL A 156 14.01 23.15 -13.77
N ARG A 157 13.48 24.22 -13.19
CA ARG A 157 13.76 24.67 -11.84
C ARG A 157 12.51 24.53 -10.99
N ILE A 158 12.63 23.85 -9.85
CA ILE A 158 11.52 23.48 -8.97
C ILE A 158 11.74 24.12 -7.60
N LYS A 159 10.76 24.87 -7.09
CA LYS A 159 10.80 25.40 -5.72
C LYS A 159 10.35 24.31 -4.76
N VAL A 160 11.25 23.84 -3.90
CA VAL A 160 10.93 22.86 -2.87
C VAL A 160 10.90 23.59 -1.52
N PRO A 161 9.71 23.79 -0.91
CA PRO A 161 9.59 24.42 0.38
C PRO A 161 10.19 23.54 1.48
N TYR A 162 10.72 24.14 2.54
CA TYR A 162 11.15 23.38 3.69
C TYR A 162 9.97 22.71 4.39
N SER A 163 10.16 21.42 4.71
CA SER A 163 9.27 20.62 5.52
C SER A 163 10.11 19.78 6.48
N ALA A 164 9.69 19.71 7.74
CA ALA A 164 10.29 18.82 8.73
C ALA A 164 10.12 17.33 8.38
N ALA A 165 9.20 16.98 7.48
CA ALA A 165 9.10 15.64 6.89
C ALA A 165 10.07 15.45 5.71
N GLY A 166 10.59 16.52 5.14
CA GLY A 166 11.20 16.51 3.80
C GLY A 166 10.17 16.24 2.70
N HIS A 167 10.67 16.07 1.47
CA HIS A 167 9.87 15.68 0.31
C HIS A 167 10.57 14.57 -0.49
N ARG A 168 9.80 13.58 -0.95
CA ARG A 168 10.23 12.53 -1.87
C ARG A 168 9.30 12.51 -3.06
N PHE A 169 9.80 12.87 -4.24
CA PHE A 169 8.96 13.08 -5.41
C PHE A 169 9.66 12.74 -6.72
N SER A 170 8.84 12.42 -7.72
CA SER A 170 9.21 12.18 -9.11
C SER A 170 9.25 13.47 -9.91
N VAL A 171 10.21 13.60 -10.81
CA VAL A 171 10.31 14.66 -11.82
C VAL A 171 10.21 14.01 -13.20
N GLU A 172 9.13 14.31 -13.93
CA GLU A 172 8.73 13.56 -15.12
C GLU A 172 8.68 14.46 -16.33
N PHE A 173 9.72 14.39 -17.17
CA PHE A 173 9.78 15.10 -18.44
C PHE A 173 8.92 14.38 -19.48
N ASP A 174 8.02 15.11 -20.15
CA ASP A 174 7.14 14.55 -21.20
C ASP A 174 7.92 13.74 -22.27
N PRO A 175 9.09 14.19 -22.80
CA PRO A 175 9.85 13.42 -23.78
C PRO A 175 10.43 12.09 -23.25
N GLN A 176 10.42 11.87 -21.94
CA GLN A 176 10.87 10.63 -21.31
C GLN A 176 9.72 9.66 -21.02
N LEU A 177 8.46 10.08 -21.22
CA LEU A 177 7.30 9.22 -20.96
C LEU A 177 7.23 8.08 -21.99
N TYR A 178 6.88 6.90 -21.48
CA TYR A 178 6.48 5.76 -22.30
C TYR A 178 5.21 5.15 -21.70
N THR A 179 4.48 4.38 -22.51
CA THR A 179 3.33 3.60 -22.05
C THR A 179 3.70 2.12 -22.06
N ALA A 180 3.47 1.44 -20.93
CA ALA A 180 3.48 -0.01 -20.85
C ALA A 180 2.11 -0.54 -21.29
N TYR A 181 2.12 -1.56 -22.14
CA TYR A 181 0.93 -2.25 -22.63
C TYR A 181 0.96 -3.72 -22.23
N ASN A 182 -0.20 -4.34 -21.99
CA ASN A 182 -0.34 -5.79 -21.96
C ASN A 182 -0.69 -6.28 -23.37
N ASP A 183 0.07 -7.24 -23.90
CA ASP A 183 -0.13 -7.82 -25.23
C ASP A 183 -1.32 -8.80 -25.34
N MET A 184 -1.96 -9.08 -24.21
CA MET A 184 -3.10 -9.99 -24.07
C MET A 184 -2.83 -11.42 -24.52
N SER A 185 -1.56 -11.81 -24.65
CA SER A 185 -1.12 -13.13 -25.10
C SER A 185 -1.60 -14.27 -24.19
N GLY A 186 -1.58 -15.49 -24.74
CA GLY A 186 -2.01 -16.71 -24.04
C GLY A 186 -3.53 -16.87 -23.88
N PRO A 187 -3.99 -18.01 -23.35
CA PRO A 187 -5.39 -18.23 -22.97
C PRO A 187 -5.89 -17.23 -21.90
N ALA A 188 -7.18 -17.29 -21.57
CA ALA A 188 -7.79 -16.40 -20.57
C ALA A 188 -7.24 -16.58 -19.14
N THR A 189 -6.61 -17.71 -18.86
CA THR A 189 -5.94 -18.03 -17.59
C THR A 189 -4.56 -17.41 -17.46
N ASP A 190 -4.03 -16.84 -18.54
CA ASP A 190 -2.69 -16.28 -18.57
C ASP A 190 -2.72 -14.79 -18.25
N ALA A 191 -1.60 -14.32 -17.72
CA ALA A 191 -1.36 -12.92 -17.38
C ALA A 191 -1.34 -11.97 -18.58
N GLY A 192 -1.08 -12.48 -19.79
CA GLY A 192 -0.47 -11.71 -20.87
C GLY A 192 0.97 -11.28 -20.52
N ARG A 193 1.60 -10.46 -21.36
CA ARG A 193 2.95 -9.93 -21.13
C ARG A 193 3.01 -8.44 -21.35
N LEU A 194 3.88 -7.75 -20.60
CA LEU A 194 4.12 -6.34 -20.82
C LEU A 194 5.01 -6.11 -22.05
N THR A 195 4.66 -5.09 -22.82
CA THR A 195 5.39 -4.61 -24.00
C THR A 195 5.32 -3.08 -24.09
N THR A 196 6.18 -2.49 -24.91
CA THR A 196 6.13 -1.05 -25.25
C THR A 196 5.45 -0.80 -26.60
N ASP A 197 5.06 -1.86 -27.30
CA ASP A 197 4.37 -1.79 -28.58
C ASP A 197 2.89 -1.39 -28.37
N PRO A 198 2.43 -0.25 -28.95
CA PRO A 198 1.04 0.18 -28.89
C PRO A 198 0.11 -0.58 -29.85
N GLY A 199 0.55 -1.66 -30.49
CA GLY A 199 -0.18 -2.44 -31.50
C GLY A 199 -1.67 -2.66 -31.18
N SER A 200 -2.50 -2.75 -32.23
CA SER A 200 -3.97 -2.58 -32.16
C SER A 200 -4.75 -3.56 -31.25
N GLY A 201 -4.11 -4.62 -30.74
CA GLY A 201 -4.71 -5.57 -29.79
C GLY A 201 -4.28 -5.37 -28.34
N ASN A 202 -3.23 -4.58 -28.09
CA ASN A 202 -2.62 -4.43 -26.78
C ASN A 202 -3.42 -3.43 -25.92
N ARG A 203 -3.34 -3.57 -24.60
CA ARG A 203 -4.09 -2.74 -23.64
C ARG A 203 -3.14 -1.87 -22.85
N ALA A 204 -3.32 -0.55 -22.89
CA ALA A 204 -2.51 0.35 -22.10
C ALA A 204 -2.69 0.06 -20.58
N ILE A 205 -1.57 -0.14 -19.89
CA ILE A 205 -1.52 -0.42 -18.46
C ILE A 205 -1.19 0.83 -17.68
N HIS A 206 -0.10 1.51 -18.05
CA HIS A 206 0.34 2.71 -17.35
C HIS A 206 1.30 3.54 -18.20
N THR A 207 1.37 4.85 -17.92
CA THR A 207 2.34 5.77 -18.53
C THR A 207 3.20 6.40 -17.45
N GLU A 208 4.52 6.36 -17.63
CA GLU A 208 5.52 6.81 -16.69
C GLU A 208 6.83 7.15 -17.43
N PRO A 209 7.81 7.79 -16.79
CA PRO A 209 9.14 7.97 -17.37
C PRO A 209 9.85 6.63 -17.62
N ARG A 210 10.44 6.46 -18.81
CA ARG A 210 11.32 5.33 -19.12
C ARG A 210 12.59 5.37 -18.27
N ASN A 211 13.16 6.56 -18.12
CA ASN A 211 14.25 6.85 -17.20
C ASN A 211 13.69 7.76 -16.13
N SER A 212 13.39 7.23 -14.94
CA SER A 212 12.79 8.02 -13.88
C SER A 212 13.81 8.86 -13.12
N MET A 213 13.34 9.94 -12.49
CA MET A 213 14.18 10.85 -11.71
C MET A 213 13.51 11.22 -10.40
N MET A 214 13.97 10.62 -9.30
CA MET A 214 13.51 10.94 -7.95
C MET A 214 14.34 12.05 -7.31
N ILE A 215 13.69 12.92 -6.56
CA ILE A 215 14.34 13.88 -5.65
C ILE A 215 13.95 13.53 -4.22
N PHE A 216 14.96 13.33 -3.37
CA PHE A 216 14.82 13.14 -1.93
C PHE A 216 15.41 14.35 -1.21
N ALA A 217 14.55 15.34 -0.95
CA ALA A 217 14.87 16.55 -0.20
C ALA A 217 14.65 16.28 1.30
N GLU A 218 15.72 15.98 2.02
CA GLU A 218 15.63 15.40 3.36
C GLU A 218 15.98 16.40 4.47
N PRO A 219 15.23 16.44 5.58
CA PRO A 219 15.53 17.37 6.65
C PRO A 219 16.87 17.02 7.28
N ALA A 220 17.72 18.03 7.50
CA ALA A 220 18.89 17.88 8.34
C ALA A 220 18.43 17.64 9.80
N PRO A 221 18.85 16.56 10.48
CA PRO A 221 18.44 16.31 11.85
C PRO A 221 19.06 17.37 12.77
N THR A 222 18.28 17.91 13.70
CA THR A 222 18.73 18.97 14.64
C THR A 222 18.39 18.63 16.09
N GLY A 223 19.05 19.27 17.05
CA GLY A 223 18.80 19.09 18.49
C GLY A 223 18.74 17.62 18.93
N ALA A 224 17.72 17.27 19.71
CA ALA A 224 17.51 15.90 20.21
C ALA A 224 17.34 14.85 19.10
N GLU A 225 16.87 15.25 17.91
CA GLU A 225 16.76 14.33 16.78
C GLU A 225 18.15 13.96 16.25
N ARG A 226 19.05 14.94 16.15
CA ARG A 226 20.46 14.70 15.78
C ARG A 226 21.15 13.77 16.77
N ASP A 227 20.97 13.99 18.07
CA ASP A 227 21.56 13.14 19.11
C ASP A 227 21.07 11.69 19.04
N ARG A 228 19.82 11.49 18.61
CA ARG A 228 19.25 10.16 18.40
C ARG A 228 19.74 9.50 17.10
N LEU A 229 19.88 10.27 16.02
CA LEU A 229 20.04 9.73 14.66
C LEU A 229 21.46 9.78 14.11
N VAL A 230 22.36 10.56 14.71
CA VAL A 230 23.75 10.69 14.28
C VAL A 230 24.67 10.32 15.45
N PRO A 231 25.47 9.24 15.34
CA PRO A 231 26.35 8.83 16.42
C PRO A 231 27.46 9.85 16.63
N THR A 232 27.83 10.04 17.90
CA THR A 232 28.98 10.82 18.34
C THR A 232 29.92 9.95 19.16
N ALA A 233 31.08 10.48 19.58
CA ALA A 233 31.96 9.76 20.49
C ALA A 233 31.28 9.37 21.83
N ALA A 234 30.23 10.09 22.24
CA ALA A 234 29.46 9.78 23.45
C ALA A 234 28.45 8.63 23.25
N SER A 235 28.17 8.22 22.01
CA SER A 235 27.18 7.17 21.69
C SER A 235 27.69 5.74 21.94
N GLY A 236 29.01 5.54 21.92
CA GLY A 236 29.65 4.24 22.08
C GLY A 236 30.95 4.12 21.28
N SER A 237 31.68 3.01 21.48
CA SER A 237 32.87 2.71 20.67
C SER A 237 32.48 2.57 19.19
N THR A 238 33.26 3.18 18.29
CA THR A 238 32.91 3.29 16.87
C THR A 238 34.01 2.74 15.98
N TYR A 239 33.66 1.76 15.16
CA TYR A 239 34.47 1.27 14.05
C TYR A 239 34.17 2.08 12.79
N TYR A 240 35.24 2.53 12.12
CA TYR A 240 35.15 3.25 10.84
C TYR A 240 35.76 2.37 9.74
N PRO A 241 34.94 1.67 8.93
CA PRO A 241 35.46 0.87 7.83
C PRO A 241 36.25 1.77 6.85
N PRO A 242 37.41 1.31 6.33
CA PRO A 242 38.07 1.98 5.22
C PRO A 242 37.23 1.86 3.94
N GLN A 243 37.34 2.83 3.03
CA GLN A 243 36.70 2.73 1.71
C GLN A 243 37.28 1.52 0.94
N GLY A 244 36.48 0.96 0.03
CA GLY A 244 36.82 -0.24 -0.73
C GLY A 244 36.18 -1.51 -0.17
N GLN A 245 36.90 -2.63 -0.24
CA GLN A 245 36.35 -3.92 0.15
C GLN A 245 36.16 -4.04 1.67
N VAL A 246 34.99 -4.49 2.10
CA VAL A 246 34.62 -4.68 3.51
C VAL A 246 34.18 -6.13 3.73
N THR A 247 35.00 -6.92 4.44
CA THR A 247 34.77 -8.36 4.65
C THR A 247 34.87 -8.80 6.11
N ASN A 248 35.16 -7.88 7.03
CA ASN A 248 35.58 -8.16 8.40
C ASN A 248 34.64 -7.60 9.47
N LEU A 249 33.43 -7.16 9.10
CA LEU A 249 32.48 -6.60 10.08
C LEU A 249 31.96 -7.62 11.09
N ASN A 250 32.19 -8.90 10.86
CA ASN A 250 31.81 -9.99 11.76
C ASN A 250 32.73 -10.17 12.97
N THR A 251 33.89 -9.53 13.00
CA THR A 251 34.89 -9.70 14.08
C THR A 251 35.22 -8.42 14.83
N ILE A 252 34.58 -7.30 14.51
CA ILE A 252 34.81 -6.03 15.21
C ILE A 252 34.36 -6.09 16.66
N SER A 253 34.95 -5.28 17.54
CA SER A 253 34.62 -5.25 18.98
C SER A 253 33.84 -4.00 19.39
N GLU A 254 33.65 -3.06 18.46
CA GLU A 254 32.97 -1.80 18.66
C GLU A 254 31.45 -1.94 18.62
N GLU A 255 30.76 -0.97 19.23
CA GLU A 255 29.29 -0.94 19.32
C GLU A 255 28.62 -0.30 18.08
N ILE A 256 29.36 0.52 17.34
CA ILE A 256 28.86 1.33 16.23
C ILE A 256 29.71 1.08 14.98
N VAL A 257 29.07 0.84 13.84
CA VAL A 257 29.71 0.85 12.52
C VAL A 257 29.36 2.16 11.83
N TYR A 258 30.37 2.99 11.56
CA TYR A 258 30.18 4.29 10.92
C TYR A 258 30.82 4.30 9.53
N PHE A 259 29.98 4.28 8.49
CA PHE A 259 30.42 4.50 7.12
C PHE A 259 30.45 6.00 6.81
N ARG A 260 31.66 6.53 6.61
CA ARG A 260 31.89 7.92 6.18
C ARG A 260 31.50 8.11 4.70
N PRO A 261 31.42 9.34 4.18
CA PRO A 261 31.27 9.55 2.74
C PRO A 261 32.35 8.79 1.97
N GLY A 262 31.95 8.06 0.93
CA GLY A 262 32.82 7.11 0.22
C GLY A 262 32.09 5.88 -0.30
N THR A 263 32.82 5.03 -1.01
CA THR A 263 32.29 3.77 -1.57
C THR A 263 32.87 2.56 -0.87
N TYR A 264 32.00 1.60 -0.55
CA TYR A 264 32.33 0.37 0.19
C TYR A 264 31.68 -0.82 -0.51
N TYR A 265 32.29 -2.01 -0.49
CA TYR A 265 31.69 -3.19 -1.11
C TYR A 265 32.02 -4.50 -0.40
N MET A 266 30.99 -5.35 -0.24
CA MET A 266 31.05 -6.66 0.41
C MET A 266 31.28 -7.81 -0.57
N THR A 267 31.28 -7.54 -1.89
CA THR A 267 31.26 -8.53 -2.98
C THR A 267 29.93 -9.27 -3.09
N SER A 268 29.73 -10.02 -4.18
CA SER A 268 28.53 -10.85 -4.39
C SER A 268 28.44 -12.08 -3.46
N LYS A 269 29.50 -12.37 -2.69
CA LYS A 269 29.67 -13.60 -1.92
C LYS A 269 29.73 -13.41 -0.41
N TYR A 270 29.36 -12.23 0.08
CA TYR A 270 29.37 -11.92 1.50
C TYR A 270 28.33 -10.85 1.83
N HIS A 271 27.73 -10.93 3.02
CA HIS A 271 26.99 -9.84 3.65
C HIS A 271 27.45 -9.72 5.11
N ALA A 272 27.27 -8.54 5.71
CA ALA A 272 27.74 -8.28 7.06
C ALA A 272 26.90 -9.03 8.10
N LEU A 273 27.51 -10.02 8.75
CA LEU A 273 27.00 -10.67 9.95
C LEU A 273 27.55 -9.94 11.17
N LEU A 274 26.78 -9.04 11.77
CA LEU A 274 27.29 -8.19 12.84
C LEU A 274 27.42 -8.94 14.18
N PRO A 275 28.49 -8.71 14.96
CA PRO A 275 28.63 -9.32 16.27
C PRO A 275 27.71 -8.64 17.29
N LYS A 276 27.38 -9.35 18.38
CA LYS A 276 26.33 -8.98 19.36
C LYS A 276 26.44 -7.58 19.96
N GLN A 277 27.64 -7.04 20.10
CA GLN A 277 27.89 -5.71 20.65
C GLN A 277 27.45 -4.58 19.71
N VAL A 278 27.35 -4.85 18.40
CA VAL A 278 26.96 -3.82 17.43
C VAL A 278 25.47 -3.53 17.58
N LYS A 279 25.18 -2.31 18.02
CA LYS A 279 23.81 -1.81 18.20
C LYS A 279 23.43 -0.75 17.18
N TRP A 280 24.40 -0.20 16.43
CA TRP A 280 24.17 0.92 15.52
C TRP A 280 25.01 0.82 14.26
N VAL A 281 24.35 0.85 13.09
CA VAL A 281 25.00 1.15 11.80
C VAL A 281 24.60 2.55 11.34
N TYR A 282 25.58 3.38 11.02
CA TYR A 282 25.37 4.72 10.49
C TYR A 282 25.94 4.86 9.09
N LEU A 283 25.11 5.28 8.14
CA LEU A 283 25.49 5.57 6.76
C LEU A 283 25.47 7.09 6.54
N ALA A 284 26.64 7.72 6.52
CA ALA A 284 26.73 9.17 6.34
C ALA A 284 26.12 9.61 4.98
N PRO A 285 25.60 10.85 4.87
CA PRO A 285 25.28 11.44 3.57
C PRO A 285 26.50 11.37 2.64
N GLY A 286 26.35 10.71 1.49
CA GLY A 286 27.46 10.43 0.57
C GLY A 286 28.19 9.10 0.79
N ALA A 287 27.80 8.28 1.76
CA ALA A 287 28.23 6.89 1.85
C ALA A 287 27.44 6.03 0.85
N TYR A 288 28.13 5.15 0.11
CA TYR A 288 27.54 4.16 -0.79
C TYR A 288 28.10 2.78 -0.48
N VAL A 289 27.31 1.93 0.17
CA VAL A 289 27.72 0.60 0.64
C VAL A 289 27.06 -0.46 -0.23
N LYS A 290 27.84 -1.20 -1.02
CA LYS A 290 27.37 -2.37 -1.77
C LYS A 290 27.41 -3.59 -0.84
N GLY A 291 26.26 -4.07 -0.41
CA GLY A 291 26.15 -5.21 0.50
C GLY A 291 24.81 -5.24 1.22
N ALA A 292 24.73 -6.11 2.23
CA ALA A 292 23.58 -6.29 3.09
C ALA A 292 24.03 -6.48 4.55
N ILE A 293 23.11 -6.26 5.50
CA ILE A 293 23.44 -6.23 6.93
C ILE A 293 22.46 -7.09 7.73
N ARG A 294 23.01 -7.99 8.55
CA ARG A 294 22.27 -8.83 9.48
C ARG A 294 22.75 -8.60 10.91
N PHE A 295 21.82 -8.42 11.82
CA PHE A 295 21.98 -8.44 13.28
C PHE A 295 21.48 -9.80 13.80
N PRO A 296 22.35 -10.82 13.89
CA PRO A 296 21.96 -12.19 14.20
C PRO A 296 21.69 -12.43 15.69
N ASP A 297 22.20 -11.57 16.57
CA ASP A 297 22.03 -11.65 18.02
C ASP A 297 20.90 -10.73 18.46
N ASP A 298 20.14 -11.15 19.48
CA ASP A 298 18.92 -10.53 19.96
C ASP A 298 19.07 -9.87 21.35
N SER A 299 20.31 -9.58 21.78
CA SER A 299 20.59 -9.03 23.13
C SER A 299 20.41 -7.52 23.28
N GLN A 300 20.37 -6.74 22.18
CA GLN A 300 20.27 -5.28 22.27
C GLN A 300 18.83 -4.83 22.50
N GLY A 301 18.60 -3.95 23.47
CA GLY A 301 17.27 -3.34 23.68
C GLY A 301 16.88 -2.34 22.59
N LEU A 302 17.88 -1.73 21.94
CA LEU A 302 17.69 -0.77 20.86
C LEU A 302 18.73 -1.01 19.78
N TYR A 303 18.25 -1.31 18.58
CA TYR A 303 19.05 -1.27 17.36
C TYR A 303 18.81 0.04 16.62
N LYS A 304 19.81 0.45 15.84
CA LYS A 304 19.72 1.63 14.98
C LYS A 304 20.38 1.37 13.62
N VAL A 305 19.69 1.73 12.55
CA VAL A 305 20.24 1.84 11.20
C VAL A 305 19.82 3.21 10.67
N THR A 306 20.76 4.17 10.68
CA THR A 306 20.41 5.58 10.43
C THR A 306 21.38 6.28 9.47
N GLY A 307 20.98 7.47 9.00
CA GLY A 307 21.78 8.32 8.13
C GLY A 307 21.37 8.27 6.66
N TYR A 308 21.71 9.31 5.90
CA TYR A 308 21.25 9.50 4.51
C TYR A 308 22.19 8.91 3.45
N GLY A 309 22.89 7.82 3.78
CA GLY A 309 23.67 7.04 2.82
C GLY A 309 22.83 5.97 2.10
N VAL A 310 23.50 5.23 1.20
CA VAL A 310 22.90 4.18 0.38
C VAL A 310 23.44 2.80 0.78
N LEU A 311 22.56 1.81 0.91
CA LEU A 311 22.88 0.39 1.00
C LEU A 311 22.35 -0.31 -0.25
N SER A 312 23.25 -0.83 -1.10
CA SER A 312 22.94 -1.35 -2.43
C SER A 312 23.17 -2.85 -2.53
N GLY A 313 22.18 -3.60 -2.99
CA GLY A 313 22.25 -5.03 -3.26
C GLY A 313 22.76 -5.37 -4.67
N GLU A 314 23.22 -4.37 -5.44
CA GLU A 314 23.57 -4.50 -6.87
C GLU A 314 24.62 -5.59 -7.20
N GLN A 315 25.38 -6.08 -6.22
CA GLN A 315 26.34 -7.17 -6.42
C GLN A 315 25.72 -8.56 -6.31
N TYR A 316 24.59 -8.69 -5.62
CA TYR A 316 23.91 -9.96 -5.46
C TYR A 316 23.11 -10.34 -6.71
N VAL A 317 22.97 -11.64 -6.92
CA VAL A 317 22.07 -12.22 -7.92
C VAL A 317 20.64 -12.27 -7.34
N TYR A 318 19.63 -12.38 -8.21
CA TYR A 318 18.26 -12.68 -7.80
C TYR A 318 18.21 -13.96 -6.96
N GLU A 319 17.50 -13.94 -5.84
CA GLU A 319 17.45 -15.04 -4.87
C GLU A 319 18.86 -15.53 -4.48
N ALA A 320 19.80 -14.60 -4.22
CA ALA A 320 21.12 -14.93 -3.71
C ALA A 320 20.99 -15.66 -2.36
N ASP A 321 21.28 -16.96 -2.35
CA ASP A 321 21.02 -17.84 -1.22
C ASP A 321 22.27 -18.07 -0.37
N THR A 322 22.22 -17.69 0.91
CA THR A 322 23.34 -17.91 1.83
C THR A 322 23.62 -19.39 2.07
N ALA A 323 22.63 -20.27 1.90
CA ALA A 323 22.80 -21.73 1.95
C ALA A 323 23.46 -22.30 0.67
N ASN A 324 23.42 -21.56 -0.43
CA ASN A 324 24.05 -21.90 -1.70
C ASN A 324 25.19 -20.94 -2.07
N ASN A 325 26.00 -20.55 -1.08
CA ASN A 325 27.19 -19.70 -1.29
C ASN A 325 26.89 -18.40 -2.08
N TYR A 326 25.73 -17.79 -1.82
CA TYR A 326 25.23 -16.58 -2.48
C TYR A 326 25.04 -16.70 -4.00
N ASP A 327 25.12 -17.92 -4.55
CA ASP A 327 24.57 -18.18 -5.87
C ASP A 327 23.05 -18.16 -5.81
N HIS A 328 22.41 -18.12 -6.97
CA HIS A 328 20.95 -18.21 -7.06
C HIS A 328 20.45 -19.50 -6.38
N LEU A 329 19.25 -19.44 -5.82
CA LEU A 329 18.54 -20.56 -5.21
C LEU A 329 18.64 -21.84 -6.06
N SER A 330 18.95 -22.97 -5.42
CA SER A 330 18.99 -24.27 -6.09
C SER A 330 18.60 -25.39 -5.15
N GLY A 331 17.83 -26.37 -5.64
CA GLY A 331 17.47 -27.56 -4.88
C GLY A 331 16.40 -27.37 -3.79
N ALA A 332 15.71 -26.22 -3.75
CA ALA A 332 14.58 -25.96 -2.84
C ALA A 332 13.45 -25.20 -3.56
N SER A 333 12.23 -25.25 -3.01
CA SER A 333 11.06 -24.58 -3.59
C SER A 333 11.02 -23.07 -3.34
N ASN A 334 11.67 -22.61 -2.27
CA ASN A 334 11.89 -21.20 -1.95
C ASN A 334 13.09 -21.08 -0.99
N CYS A 335 13.60 -19.86 -0.82
CA CYS A 335 14.69 -19.52 0.09
C CYS A 335 14.28 -18.47 1.13
N HIS A 336 13.02 -18.48 1.59
CA HIS A 336 12.45 -17.42 2.42
C HIS A 336 13.35 -17.04 3.61
N SER A 337 13.92 -18.03 4.31
CA SER A 337 14.79 -17.83 5.49
C SER A 337 16.29 -17.71 5.19
N THR A 338 16.74 -18.06 3.98
CA THR A 338 18.17 -18.19 3.65
C THR A 338 18.66 -17.23 2.57
N CYS A 339 17.78 -16.74 1.69
CA CYS A 339 18.12 -15.70 0.74
C CYS A 339 18.51 -14.40 1.44
N VAL A 340 19.49 -13.69 0.87
CA VAL A 340 19.99 -12.42 1.38
C VAL A 340 18.85 -11.41 1.53
N LYS A 341 18.78 -10.79 2.70
CA LYS A 341 17.88 -9.67 3.02
C LYS A 341 18.74 -8.43 3.14
N MET A 342 18.29 -7.28 2.65
CA MET A 342 19.11 -6.05 2.75
C MET A 342 19.35 -5.67 4.22
N LEU A 343 18.31 -5.80 5.04
CA LEU A 343 18.36 -5.66 6.48
C LEU A 343 17.65 -6.84 7.17
N GLN A 344 18.33 -7.48 8.11
CA GLN A 344 17.77 -8.59 8.89
C GLN A 344 18.08 -8.47 10.39
N PHE A 345 17.10 -8.76 11.24
CA PHE A 345 17.25 -8.72 12.70
C PHE A 345 16.73 -10.01 13.36
N ALA A 346 17.24 -10.31 14.54
CA ALA A 346 16.70 -11.30 15.46
C ALA A 346 15.97 -10.61 16.62
N SER A 347 14.84 -11.20 17.05
CA SER A 347 14.02 -10.74 18.17
C SER A 347 13.92 -11.81 19.26
N ALA A 348 14.26 -11.40 20.49
CA ALA A 348 14.32 -12.23 21.67
C ALA A 348 12.93 -12.49 22.25
N GLN A 349 12.69 -13.74 22.65
CA GLN A 349 11.40 -14.15 23.22
C GLN A 349 11.04 -13.37 24.49
N GLY A 350 9.87 -12.73 24.47
CA GLY A 350 9.29 -12.02 25.62
C GLY A 350 10.03 -10.75 26.05
N ARG A 351 11.06 -10.30 25.31
CA ARG A 351 11.82 -9.09 25.63
C ARG A 351 11.51 -7.99 24.63
N GLN A 352 11.04 -6.84 25.14
CA GLN A 352 10.82 -5.69 24.28
C GLN A 352 12.13 -5.18 23.70
N GLN A 353 12.17 -5.10 22.38
CA GLN A 353 13.25 -4.51 21.59
C GLN A 353 12.68 -3.44 20.66
N HIS A 354 13.55 -2.52 20.29
CA HIS A 354 13.22 -1.39 19.44
C HIS A 354 14.23 -1.25 18.30
N LEU A 355 13.77 -0.79 17.14
CA LEU A 355 14.62 -0.39 16.01
C LEU A 355 14.29 1.03 15.56
N ASP A 356 15.29 1.91 15.57
CA ASP A 356 15.23 3.15 14.78
C ASP A 356 15.82 2.89 13.38
N LEU A 357 14.99 2.91 12.35
CA LEU A 357 15.38 2.82 10.95
C LEU A 357 15.12 4.17 10.28
N GLN A 358 16.18 4.91 9.95
CA GLN A 358 16.02 6.29 9.51
C GLN A 358 16.92 6.66 8.35
N GLY A 359 16.38 7.42 7.39
CA GLY A 359 17.17 8.15 6.39
C GLY A 359 17.67 7.31 5.21
N VAL A 360 18.10 6.08 5.49
CA VAL A 360 18.81 5.21 4.54
C VAL A 360 18.03 4.96 3.26
N THR A 361 18.76 4.83 2.16
CA THR A 361 18.21 4.40 0.86
C THR A 361 18.67 2.98 0.55
N ILE A 362 17.74 2.05 0.42
CA ILE A 362 17.99 0.69 -0.07
C ILE A 362 17.90 0.70 -1.60
N ASN A 363 18.95 0.24 -2.28
CA ASN A 363 18.99 0.13 -3.74
C ASN A 363 19.14 -1.33 -4.19
N GLU A 364 18.45 -1.73 -5.26
CA GLU A 364 18.60 -3.03 -5.92
C GLU A 364 18.61 -4.24 -4.97
N PRO A 365 17.58 -4.41 -4.13
CA PRO A 365 17.48 -5.60 -3.28
C PRO A 365 17.39 -6.88 -4.15
N PRO A 366 18.11 -7.97 -3.80
CA PRO A 366 18.06 -9.24 -4.55
C PRO A 366 16.86 -10.13 -4.20
N TYR A 367 16.14 -9.78 -3.12
CA TYR A 367 15.02 -10.49 -2.51
C TYR A 367 14.27 -9.50 -1.60
N HIS A 368 13.60 -9.95 -0.53
CA HIS A 368 12.95 -9.07 0.44
C HIS A 368 13.92 -8.03 1.01
N SER A 369 13.48 -6.78 1.13
CA SER A 369 14.31 -5.69 1.65
C SER A 369 14.57 -5.82 3.16
N PHE A 370 13.57 -6.24 3.94
CA PHE A 370 13.61 -6.24 5.40
C PHE A 370 12.92 -7.46 6.00
N VAL A 371 13.48 -8.02 7.09
CA VAL A 371 12.80 -9.03 7.92
C VAL A 371 13.33 -9.05 9.37
N VAL A 372 12.47 -9.39 10.31
CA VAL A 372 12.81 -9.77 11.68
C VAL A 372 12.36 -11.23 11.90
N TYR A 373 13.23 -12.05 12.50
CA TYR A 373 12.86 -13.40 12.94
C TYR A 373 12.93 -13.51 14.46
N GLY A 374 12.12 -14.41 15.03
CA GLY A 374 12.02 -14.60 16.48
C GLY A 374 10.66 -14.16 17.01
N ASP A 375 10.64 -13.44 18.13
CA ASP A 375 9.39 -12.94 18.71
C ASP A 375 8.91 -11.65 18.00
N GLU A 376 7.95 -11.81 17.09
CA GLU A 376 7.37 -10.73 16.29
C GLU A 376 6.49 -9.76 17.10
N GLN A 377 6.10 -10.14 18.33
CA GLN A 377 5.22 -9.33 19.18
C GLN A 377 5.99 -8.31 20.01
N THR A 378 7.28 -8.54 20.26
CA THR A 378 8.11 -7.72 21.15
C THR A 378 9.20 -6.93 20.41
N PHE A 379 9.13 -6.85 19.09
CA PHE A 379 10.03 -6.02 18.28
C PHE A 379 9.24 -4.87 17.64
N SER A 380 9.41 -3.64 18.15
CA SER A 380 8.75 -2.47 17.55
C SER A 380 9.74 -1.60 16.80
N MET A 381 9.25 -0.93 15.76
CA MET A 381 10.07 -0.14 14.85
C MET A 381 9.61 1.31 14.82
N ARG A 382 10.57 2.22 14.71
CA ARG A 382 10.37 3.60 14.28
C ARG A 382 11.08 3.79 12.96
N VAL A 383 10.28 3.85 11.89
CA VAL A 383 10.79 4.02 10.53
C VAL A 383 10.48 5.44 10.04
N GLU A 384 11.50 6.21 9.66
CA GLU A 384 11.24 7.54 9.13
C GLU A 384 12.23 7.96 8.05
N ASN A 385 11.77 8.71 7.06
CA ASN A 385 12.64 9.20 5.99
C ASN A 385 13.42 8.06 5.30
N TYR A 386 12.83 6.87 5.20
CA TYR A 386 13.41 5.69 4.57
C TYR A 386 13.03 5.63 3.08
N LYS A 387 13.93 5.12 2.24
CA LYS A 387 13.66 4.93 0.81
C LYS A 387 14.09 3.56 0.31
N GLN A 388 13.33 3.02 -0.64
CA GLN A 388 13.70 1.85 -1.44
C GLN A 388 13.59 2.19 -2.92
N VAL A 389 14.63 1.91 -3.70
CA VAL A 389 14.75 2.23 -5.13
C VAL A 389 15.31 1.05 -5.92
N GLY A 390 15.04 1.00 -7.22
CA GLY A 390 15.63 -0.01 -8.11
C GLY A 390 15.21 -1.44 -7.80
N SER A 391 13.99 -1.64 -7.32
CA SER A 391 13.45 -2.95 -6.92
C SER A 391 12.88 -3.68 -8.12
N TRP A 392 13.75 -4.11 -9.02
CA TRP A 392 13.37 -4.64 -10.33
C TRP A 392 12.87 -6.09 -10.28
N TYR A 393 13.50 -6.94 -9.48
CA TYR A 393 13.13 -8.35 -9.36
C TYR A 393 11.81 -8.55 -8.61
N TRP A 394 11.10 -9.64 -8.87
CA TRP A 394 10.06 -10.16 -7.96
C TRP A 394 10.60 -10.37 -6.54
N GLN A 395 9.70 -10.55 -5.57
CA GLN A 395 10.05 -10.74 -4.16
C GLN A 395 10.87 -9.58 -3.59
N THR A 396 10.88 -8.41 -4.24
CA THR A 396 11.48 -7.19 -3.70
C THR A 396 10.45 -6.43 -2.89
N ASP A 397 9.91 -7.11 -1.88
CA ASP A 397 8.96 -6.58 -0.92
C ASP A 397 9.43 -5.21 -0.41
N GLY A 398 8.45 -4.36 -0.12
CA GLY A 398 8.69 -3.22 0.74
C GLY A 398 8.92 -3.67 2.18
N ILE A 399 8.27 -3.02 3.13
CA ILE A 399 8.56 -3.24 4.55
C ILE A 399 7.46 -4.02 5.27
N GLU A 400 7.88 -4.87 6.20
CA GLU A 400 7.03 -5.46 7.22
C GLU A 400 7.25 -4.71 8.53
N LEU A 401 6.19 -4.08 9.03
CA LEU A 401 6.20 -3.41 10.33
C LEU A 401 5.63 -4.35 11.39
N TYR A 402 6.47 -4.66 12.37
CA TYR A 402 6.12 -5.54 13.49
C TYR A 402 5.24 -4.83 14.52
N ARG A 403 4.75 -5.56 15.52
CA ARG A 403 3.76 -5.02 16.45
C ARG A 403 4.21 -3.73 17.15
N GLY A 404 3.30 -2.76 17.27
CA GLY A 404 3.58 -1.50 17.97
C GLY A 404 4.47 -0.52 17.17
N SER A 405 4.64 -0.75 15.87
CA SER A 405 5.56 0.03 15.03
C SER A 405 4.91 1.28 14.43
N THR A 406 5.76 2.25 14.12
CA THR A 406 5.39 3.47 13.42
C THR A 406 6.27 3.66 12.18
N MET A 407 5.68 4.13 11.08
CA MET A 407 6.41 4.55 9.88
C MET A 407 5.89 5.88 9.35
N LYS A 408 6.79 6.78 8.95
CA LYS A 408 6.40 8.04 8.28
C LYS A 408 7.40 8.54 7.24
N ASN A 409 6.92 9.33 6.28
CA ASN A 409 7.75 10.09 5.34
C ASN A 409 8.65 9.21 4.46
N THR A 410 8.10 8.16 3.87
CA THR A 410 8.88 7.14 3.15
C THR A 410 8.61 7.13 1.65
N PHE A 411 9.55 6.54 0.90
CA PHE A 411 9.40 6.26 -0.53
C PHE A 411 9.69 4.78 -0.80
N PHE A 412 8.83 4.11 -1.57
CA PHE A 412 9.03 2.72 -1.97
C PHE A 412 8.87 2.53 -3.47
N ASN A 413 9.93 2.07 -4.14
CA ASN A 413 9.82 1.27 -5.34
C ASN A 413 9.87 -0.22 -4.96
N ALA A 414 8.93 -1.03 -5.45
CA ALA A 414 8.84 -2.46 -5.10
C ALA A 414 8.10 -3.26 -6.19
N ASN A 415 8.53 -4.50 -6.41
CA ASN A 415 7.91 -5.46 -7.35
C ASN A 415 7.32 -6.69 -6.64
N ASP A 416 6.91 -6.48 -5.40
CA ASP A 416 6.09 -7.41 -4.61
C ASP A 416 5.26 -6.60 -3.59
N ASP A 417 4.64 -7.25 -2.60
CA ASP A 417 3.92 -6.61 -1.49
C ASP A 417 4.68 -5.38 -0.94
N VAL A 418 4.08 -4.18 -1.02
CA VAL A 418 4.79 -2.94 -0.62
C VAL A 418 4.65 -2.66 0.88
N LEU A 419 3.41 -2.63 1.37
CA LEU A 419 3.09 -2.42 2.79
C LEU A 419 2.46 -3.71 3.35
N LYS A 420 3.25 -4.46 4.12
CA LYS A 420 2.85 -5.75 4.69
C LYS A 420 2.26 -5.54 6.08
N MET A 421 0.93 -5.48 6.14
CA MET A 421 0.15 -5.15 7.34
C MET A 421 -0.15 -6.43 8.13
N TYR A 422 0.89 -7.05 8.68
CA TYR A 422 0.82 -8.38 9.29
C TYR A 422 0.63 -8.38 10.81
N HIS A 423 0.76 -7.20 11.43
CA HIS A 423 0.87 -7.04 12.87
C HIS A 423 -0.10 -5.98 13.40
N SER A 424 -0.41 -6.09 14.69
CA SER A 424 -1.29 -5.15 15.40
C SER A 424 -0.56 -3.88 15.81
N ASP A 425 -1.31 -2.84 16.16
CA ASP A 425 -0.77 -1.60 16.73
C ASP A 425 0.23 -0.89 15.80
N VAL A 426 -0.03 -0.92 14.48
CA VAL A 426 0.83 -0.35 13.44
C VAL A 426 0.26 0.95 12.89
N MET A 427 1.09 1.99 12.84
CA MET A 427 0.73 3.30 12.29
C MET A 427 1.68 3.69 11.14
N ILE A 428 1.13 3.97 9.97
CA ILE A 428 1.87 4.44 8.78
C ILE A 428 1.30 5.78 8.33
N ASP A 429 2.16 6.74 8.02
CA ASP A 429 1.77 8.04 7.46
C ASP A 429 2.70 8.48 6.31
N ASN A 430 2.19 9.26 5.36
CA ASN A 430 2.97 9.96 4.34
C ASN A 430 3.95 9.04 3.57
N THR A 431 3.38 8.11 2.80
CA THR A 431 4.15 7.12 2.01
C THR A 431 3.95 7.36 0.52
N VAL A 432 5.04 7.55 -0.22
CA VAL A 432 5.03 7.64 -1.69
C VAL A 432 5.45 6.29 -2.27
N ILE A 433 4.71 5.76 -3.23
CA ILE A 433 4.90 4.42 -3.78
C ILE A 433 4.98 4.47 -5.30
N TRP A 434 6.07 3.93 -5.84
CA TRP A 434 6.19 3.52 -7.23
C TRP A 434 6.09 2.00 -7.32
N LYS A 435 4.88 1.50 -7.57
CA LYS A 435 4.65 0.07 -7.73
C LYS A 435 5.17 -0.41 -9.09
N ASN A 436 5.87 -1.53 -9.11
CA ASN A 436 6.23 -2.20 -10.37
C ASN A 436 5.05 -3.09 -10.82
N GLU A 437 5.27 -4.36 -11.16
CA GLU A 437 4.27 -5.22 -11.79
C GLU A 437 3.53 -6.17 -10.83
N ASN A 438 4.28 -6.85 -9.96
CA ASN A 438 3.83 -8.00 -9.19
C ASN A 438 3.47 -7.64 -7.75
N GLY A 439 2.48 -8.34 -7.18
CA GLY A 439 1.96 -8.07 -5.84
C GLY A 439 1.00 -6.85 -5.78
N PRO A 440 0.29 -6.67 -4.66
CA PRO A 440 -0.51 -5.49 -4.35
C PRO A 440 0.33 -4.34 -3.77
N VAL A 441 -0.31 -3.19 -3.53
CA VAL A 441 0.30 -2.09 -2.76
C VAL A 441 0.25 -2.40 -1.25
N ILE A 442 -0.92 -2.75 -0.73
CA ILE A 442 -1.13 -3.10 0.69
C ILE A 442 -1.55 -4.57 0.78
N GLN A 443 -0.90 -5.34 1.66
CA GLN A 443 -1.14 -6.77 1.85
C GLN A 443 -1.40 -7.12 3.32
N TRP A 444 -2.39 -7.96 3.61
CA TRP A 444 -2.58 -8.57 4.94
C TRP A 444 -3.02 -10.04 4.93
N GLY A 445 -3.03 -10.69 3.76
CA GLY A 445 -3.39 -12.10 3.59
C GLY A 445 -2.19 -13.04 3.71
N TRP A 446 -2.10 -13.97 2.76
CA TRP A 446 -1.16 -15.10 2.67
C TRP A 446 -1.31 -16.19 3.73
N THR A 447 -1.66 -15.83 4.96
CA THR A 447 -1.98 -16.75 6.06
C THR A 447 -3.13 -16.18 6.89
N PRO A 448 -3.84 -16.98 7.69
CA PRO A 448 -4.71 -16.46 8.74
C PRO A 448 -3.87 -15.66 9.77
N ARG A 449 -4.43 -14.55 10.29
CA ARG A 449 -3.71 -13.62 11.19
C ARG A 449 -4.61 -13.09 12.31
N ASN A 450 -3.96 -12.69 13.41
CA ASN A 450 -4.55 -11.90 14.47
C ASN A 450 -4.02 -10.46 14.42
N ILE A 451 -4.83 -9.55 13.86
CA ILE A 451 -4.47 -8.14 13.65
C ILE A 451 -5.56 -7.27 14.28
N ASP A 452 -5.15 -6.27 15.04
CA ASP A 452 -6.01 -5.22 15.60
C ASP A 452 -5.30 -3.87 15.51
N ASN A 453 -6.07 -2.78 15.49
CA ASN A 453 -5.58 -1.41 15.64
C ASN A 453 -4.47 -1.03 14.64
N VAL A 454 -4.82 -0.95 13.36
CA VAL A 454 -3.90 -0.54 12.30
C VAL A 454 -4.40 0.73 11.64
N ARG A 455 -3.51 1.70 11.40
CA ARG A 455 -3.82 2.88 10.59
C ARG A 455 -2.75 3.15 9.55
N VAL A 456 -3.16 3.35 8.31
CA VAL A 456 -2.32 3.81 7.20
C VAL A 456 -2.95 5.08 6.66
N SER A 457 -2.20 6.17 6.62
CA SER A 457 -2.68 7.49 6.20
C SER A 457 -1.78 8.11 5.14
N ASN A 458 -2.38 8.88 4.23
CA ASN A 458 -1.67 9.73 3.27
C ASN A 458 -0.70 8.93 2.39
N THR A 459 -1.23 7.97 1.63
CA THR A 459 -0.45 7.15 0.68
C THR A 459 -0.63 7.67 -0.73
N SER A 460 0.47 7.94 -1.44
CA SER A 460 0.46 8.35 -2.85
C SER A 460 1.11 7.27 -3.71
N VAL A 461 0.30 6.48 -4.41
CA VAL A 461 0.76 5.53 -5.44
C VAL A 461 0.92 6.32 -6.75
N ILE A 462 2.14 6.81 -6.98
CA ILE A 462 2.43 7.72 -8.10
C ILE A 462 2.52 7.00 -9.44
N HIS A 463 2.91 5.72 -9.40
CA HIS A 463 2.94 4.82 -10.54
C HIS A 463 2.63 3.39 -10.13
N ASN A 464 2.12 2.61 -11.07
CA ASN A 464 1.95 1.16 -10.96
C ASN A 464 1.97 0.52 -12.34
N ARG A 465 2.51 -0.70 -12.48
CA ARG A 465 2.41 -1.51 -13.71
C ARG A 465 1.70 -2.83 -13.45
N MET A 466 0.73 -2.85 -12.53
CA MET A 466 -0.08 -4.03 -12.26
C MET A 466 -0.94 -4.36 -13.49
N TYR A 467 -0.65 -5.47 -14.16
CA TYR A 467 -1.06 -5.66 -15.57
C TYR A 467 -1.90 -6.91 -15.86
N TRP A 468 -2.13 -7.75 -14.86
CA TRP A 468 -2.64 -9.11 -15.02
C TRP A 468 -3.97 -9.17 -15.77
N LYS A 469 -3.98 -9.87 -16.92
CA LYS A 469 -5.18 -10.20 -17.69
C LYS A 469 -6.09 -11.16 -16.92
N ASP A 470 -5.52 -12.16 -16.26
CA ASP A 470 -6.26 -13.07 -15.40
C ASP A 470 -6.49 -12.47 -13.99
N VAL A 471 -7.49 -13.01 -13.29
CA VAL A 471 -7.90 -12.53 -11.96
C VAL A 471 -6.98 -13.11 -10.88
N LYS A 472 -5.76 -12.57 -10.76
CA LYS A 472 -4.80 -12.97 -9.72
C LYS A 472 -5.32 -12.70 -8.30
N TYR A 473 -4.90 -13.54 -7.35
CA TYR A 473 -5.28 -13.40 -5.93
C TYR A 473 -4.51 -12.27 -5.21
N ASN A 474 -3.27 -12.00 -5.62
CA ASN A 474 -2.29 -11.13 -4.95
C ASN A 474 -2.00 -9.85 -5.76
N THR A 475 -3.03 -9.06 -6.06
CA THR A 475 -2.88 -7.77 -6.77
C THR A 475 -3.92 -6.75 -6.27
N CYS A 476 -4.05 -5.61 -6.95
CA CYS A 476 -4.85 -4.43 -6.58
C CYS A 476 -4.14 -3.50 -5.58
N VAL A 477 -4.76 -2.35 -5.32
CA VAL A 477 -4.27 -1.38 -4.34
C VAL A 477 -4.31 -1.98 -2.92
N LEU A 478 -5.45 -2.54 -2.51
CA LEU A 478 -5.61 -3.21 -1.22
C LEU A 478 -5.85 -4.71 -1.41
N ASN A 479 -5.19 -5.54 -0.61
CA ASN A 479 -5.25 -6.98 -0.81
C ASN A 479 -5.15 -7.80 0.49
N SER A 480 -5.95 -8.85 0.55
CA SER A 480 -5.73 -10.02 1.38
C SER A 480 -5.63 -11.21 0.43
N SER A 481 -4.40 -11.60 0.09
CA SER A 481 -4.14 -12.73 -0.81
C SER A 481 -4.65 -14.03 -0.19
N SER A 482 -5.05 -14.97 -1.05
CA SER A 482 -5.25 -16.38 -0.68
C SER A 482 -4.00 -17.00 -0.05
N HIS A 483 -4.14 -18.20 0.53
CA HIS A 483 -3.05 -18.83 1.27
C HIS A 483 -1.82 -19.13 0.38
N TRP A 484 -0.61 -18.83 0.87
CA TRP A 484 0.62 -18.99 0.09
C TRP A 484 0.92 -20.45 -0.30
N GLU A 485 0.60 -21.40 0.59
CA GLU A 485 0.80 -22.84 0.31
C GLU A 485 -0.04 -23.37 -0.86
N ASN A 486 -1.24 -22.80 -1.06
CA ASN A 486 -2.11 -23.15 -2.18
C ASN A 486 -3.13 -22.02 -2.41
N MET A 487 -2.78 -21.11 -3.32
CA MET A 487 -3.60 -19.93 -3.63
C MET A 487 -4.99 -20.28 -4.21
N GLY A 488 -5.10 -21.45 -4.88
CA GLY A 488 -6.35 -21.93 -5.44
C GLY A 488 -7.29 -22.55 -4.39
N SER A 489 -6.79 -22.88 -3.20
CA SER A 489 -7.60 -23.48 -2.15
C SER A 489 -8.48 -22.44 -1.44
N THR A 490 -9.74 -22.80 -1.23
CA THR A 490 -10.69 -22.00 -0.44
C THR A 490 -10.88 -22.54 0.98
N THR A 491 -10.12 -23.55 1.38
CA THR A 491 -10.28 -24.28 2.66
C THR A 491 -9.09 -24.11 3.61
N THR A 492 -8.33 -23.04 3.44
CA THR A 492 -7.08 -22.70 4.16
C THR A 492 -7.25 -21.57 5.17
N ALA A 493 -8.49 -21.13 5.42
CA ALA A 493 -8.78 -20.09 6.40
C ALA A 493 -8.84 -20.66 7.83
N ASP A 494 -8.71 -19.80 8.83
CA ASP A 494 -8.87 -20.15 10.24
C ASP A 494 -9.93 -19.25 10.92
N PRO A 495 -11.15 -19.78 11.15
CA PRO A 495 -12.19 -19.11 11.92
C PRO A 495 -11.85 -18.81 13.39
N GLY A 496 -10.73 -19.30 13.93
CA GLY A 496 -10.23 -18.96 15.26
C GLY A 496 -9.40 -17.67 15.31
N THR A 497 -9.12 -17.06 14.16
CA THR A 497 -8.30 -15.84 14.05
C THR A 497 -9.13 -14.63 13.61
N SER A 498 -8.64 -13.41 13.89
CA SER A 498 -9.33 -12.17 13.52
C SER A 498 -8.42 -11.07 13.00
N VAL A 499 -8.79 -10.46 11.88
CA VAL A 499 -8.25 -9.20 11.36
C VAL A 499 -9.30 -8.12 11.57
N LYS A 500 -9.01 -7.12 12.40
CA LYS A 500 -9.99 -6.09 12.74
C LYS A 500 -9.39 -4.70 12.94
N ASN A 501 -10.26 -3.70 12.89
CA ASN A 501 -9.95 -2.30 13.20
C ASN A 501 -8.75 -1.77 12.38
N MET A 502 -8.80 -1.96 11.07
CA MET A 502 -7.80 -1.41 10.15
C MET A 502 -8.40 -0.21 9.41
N THR A 503 -7.73 0.93 9.47
CA THR A 503 -8.13 2.15 8.76
C THR A 503 -7.07 2.56 7.74
N PHE A 504 -7.50 2.72 6.49
CA PHE A 504 -6.71 3.18 5.36
C PHE A 504 -7.31 4.50 4.88
N GLU A 505 -6.62 5.61 5.10
CA GLU A 505 -7.15 6.95 4.85
C GLU A 505 -6.28 7.73 3.85
N ASN A 506 -6.91 8.40 2.89
CA ASN A 506 -6.25 9.25 1.89
C ASN A 506 -5.25 8.47 1.03
N ILE A 507 -5.72 7.46 0.31
CA ILE A 507 -4.92 6.77 -0.71
C ILE A 507 -5.19 7.41 -2.07
N THR A 508 -4.16 7.99 -2.69
CA THR A 508 -4.24 8.54 -4.06
C THR A 508 -3.46 7.65 -5.00
N VAL A 509 -4.10 7.16 -6.06
CA VAL A 509 -3.49 6.36 -7.12
C VAL A 509 -3.51 7.18 -8.41
N GLU A 510 -2.35 7.63 -8.84
CA GLU A 510 -2.21 8.47 -10.01
C GLU A 510 -2.12 7.64 -11.30
N GLY A 511 -2.68 8.16 -12.38
CA GLY A 511 -2.72 7.45 -13.67
C GLY A 511 -3.67 6.24 -13.67
N MET A 512 -3.37 5.27 -14.52
CA MET A 512 -4.16 4.05 -14.68
C MET A 512 -3.74 2.96 -13.67
N THR A 513 -4.69 2.16 -13.19
CA THR A 513 -4.42 0.96 -12.37
C THR A 513 -5.36 -0.20 -12.74
N ASN A 514 -5.11 -1.40 -12.23
CA ASN A 514 -5.90 -2.59 -12.57
C ASN A 514 -7.16 -2.77 -11.71
N CYS A 515 -7.08 -2.67 -10.39
CA CYS A 515 -8.21 -2.93 -9.49
C CYS A 515 -8.03 -2.26 -8.11
N ALA A 516 -9.15 -2.01 -7.42
CA ALA A 516 -9.13 -1.34 -6.12
C ALA A 516 -8.80 -2.29 -4.97
N ILE A 517 -9.61 -3.34 -4.76
CA ILE A 517 -9.49 -4.19 -3.57
C ILE A 517 -9.84 -5.66 -3.83
N ARG A 518 -9.00 -6.60 -3.36
CA ARG A 518 -9.32 -8.03 -3.36
C ARG A 518 -9.08 -8.64 -1.98
N VAL A 519 -10.12 -9.16 -1.36
CA VAL A 519 -10.06 -9.78 -0.04
C VAL A 519 -10.53 -11.23 -0.13
N PHE A 520 -9.57 -12.15 -0.03
CA PHE A 520 -9.82 -13.57 0.15
C PHE A 520 -9.67 -13.87 1.65
N ALA A 521 -10.74 -13.68 2.42
CA ALA A 521 -10.65 -13.64 3.88
C ALA A 521 -10.21 -15.00 4.47
N LEU A 522 -8.98 -15.04 4.98
CA LEU A 522 -8.39 -16.19 5.68
C LEU A 522 -8.66 -16.17 7.20
N SER A 523 -9.20 -15.07 7.72
CA SER A 523 -9.54 -14.85 9.13
C SER A 523 -10.90 -14.17 9.25
N ASN A 524 -11.52 -14.18 10.43
CA ASN A 524 -12.67 -13.31 10.67
C ASN A 524 -12.25 -11.86 10.42
N THR A 525 -13.02 -11.11 9.64
CA THR A 525 -12.62 -9.76 9.21
C THR A 525 -13.67 -8.73 9.63
N GLU A 526 -13.27 -7.75 10.44
CA GLU A 526 -14.20 -6.76 11.01
C GLU A 526 -13.65 -5.33 10.98
N ASN A 527 -14.52 -4.35 10.75
CA ASN A 527 -14.25 -2.92 10.85
C ASN A 527 -13.01 -2.49 10.05
N ILE A 528 -13.03 -2.80 8.75
CA ILE A 528 -12.00 -2.37 7.80
C ILE A 528 -12.50 -1.12 7.11
N HIS A 529 -11.80 0.00 7.30
CA HIS A 529 -12.22 1.30 6.78
C HIS A 529 -11.27 1.82 5.74
N VAL A 530 -11.72 1.89 4.49
CA VAL A 530 -11.02 2.54 3.39
C VAL A 530 -11.70 3.87 3.13
N LYS A 531 -11.03 4.96 3.50
CA LYS A 531 -11.53 6.33 3.40
C LYS A 531 -10.71 7.13 2.39
N ASN A 532 -11.38 7.82 1.49
CA ASN A 532 -10.75 8.66 0.46
C ASN A 532 -9.77 7.88 -0.43
N LEU A 533 -10.14 6.69 -0.89
CA LEU A 533 -9.42 6.01 -1.97
C LEU A 533 -9.74 6.70 -3.30
N ARG A 534 -8.75 7.34 -3.91
CA ARG A 534 -8.88 8.08 -5.17
C ARG A 534 -8.07 7.41 -6.25
N ILE A 535 -8.74 6.80 -7.23
CA ILE A 535 -8.12 6.18 -8.41
C ILE A 535 -8.26 7.15 -9.58
N GLY A 536 -7.14 7.47 -10.25
CA GLY A 536 -7.12 8.35 -11.42
C GLY A 536 -7.93 7.78 -12.59
N ALA A 537 -7.59 6.57 -13.04
CA ALA A 537 -8.32 5.85 -14.07
C ALA A 537 -8.11 4.34 -13.96
N TRP A 538 -8.97 3.57 -14.62
CA TRP A 538 -8.69 2.16 -14.90
C TRP A 538 -7.76 2.03 -16.10
N SER A 539 -6.92 0.99 -16.10
CA SER A 539 -6.21 0.53 -17.30
C SER A 539 -7.19 0.11 -18.41
N GLN A 540 -6.65 -0.19 -19.59
CA GLN A 540 -7.46 -0.66 -20.73
C GLN A 540 -7.67 -2.18 -20.73
N LEU A 541 -7.37 -2.88 -19.62
CA LEU A 541 -7.74 -4.28 -19.44
C LEU A 541 -9.27 -4.46 -19.53
N ASP A 542 -9.71 -5.68 -19.80
CA ASP A 542 -11.14 -5.99 -19.77
C ASP A 542 -11.71 -5.75 -18.35
N PRO A 543 -12.94 -5.23 -18.20
CA PRO A 543 -13.53 -4.98 -16.88
C PRO A 543 -13.53 -6.20 -15.95
N SER A 544 -13.63 -7.42 -16.49
CA SER A 544 -13.54 -8.67 -15.74
C SER A 544 -12.18 -8.87 -15.05
N SER A 545 -11.09 -8.38 -15.65
CA SER A 545 -9.74 -8.43 -15.06
C SER A 545 -9.57 -7.42 -13.92
N GLN A 546 -10.39 -6.37 -13.93
CA GLN A 546 -10.34 -5.22 -13.01
C GLN A 546 -11.20 -5.40 -11.75
N VAL A 547 -11.91 -6.54 -11.65
CA VAL A 547 -12.88 -6.78 -10.59
C VAL A 547 -12.22 -6.75 -9.20
N SER A 548 -12.85 -6.02 -8.30
CA SER A 548 -12.59 -6.05 -6.86
C SER A 548 -13.44 -7.15 -6.21
N LEU A 549 -12.85 -7.91 -5.28
CA LEU A 549 -13.46 -9.13 -4.72
C LEU A 549 -13.50 -9.07 -3.19
N LEU A 550 -14.55 -9.64 -2.62
CA LEU A 550 -14.70 -9.90 -1.18
C LEU A 550 -15.29 -11.29 -1.04
N LYS A 551 -14.49 -12.22 -0.49
CA LYS A 551 -14.82 -13.65 -0.40
C LYS A 551 -14.53 -14.18 0.98
N ARG A 552 -15.36 -15.12 1.45
CA ARG A 552 -15.17 -15.83 2.73
C ARG A 552 -14.67 -17.24 2.46
N TYR A 553 -13.44 -17.52 2.89
CA TYR A 553 -12.88 -18.88 2.81
C TYR A 553 -13.27 -19.68 4.06
N SER A 554 -13.05 -20.99 4.04
CA SER A 554 -13.31 -21.88 5.16
C SER A 554 -12.02 -22.51 5.69
N ASN A 555 -12.10 -23.12 6.87
CA ASN A 555 -11.11 -24.13 7.25
C ASN A 555 -11.36 -25.45 6.50
N SER A 556 -10.53 -26.45 6.76
CA SER A 556 -10.65 -27.80 6.19
C SER A 556 -11.93 -28.53 6.63
N GLY A 557 -12.52 -28.14 7.77
CA GLY A 557 -13.82 -28.62 8.25
C GLY A 557 -15.04 -27.96 7.60
N GLY A 558 -14.84 -27.02 6.65
CA GLY A 558 -15.92 -26.32 5.95
C GLY A 558 -16.54 -25.14 6.73
N GLN A 559 -16.02 -24.82 7.91
CA GLN A 559 -16.46 -23.63 8.66
C GLN A 559 -15.88 -22.38 8.00
N LYS A 560 -16.75 -21.54 7.44
CA LYS A 560 -16.37 -20.24 6.87
C LYS A 560 -15.94 -19.26 7.96
N VAL A 561 -14.99 -18.40 7.63
CA VAL A 561 -14.75 -17.18 8.42
C VAL A 561 -15.94 -16.24 8.34
N SER A 562 -16.09 -15.40 9.36
CA SER A 562 -17.10 -14.35 9.41
C SER A 562 -16.57 -13.03 8.86
N LEU A 563 -17.49 -12.20 8.37
CA LEU A 563 -17.25 -10.79 8.11
C LEU A 563 -18.17 -10.01 9.05
N GLY A 564 -17.69 -8.90 9.62
CA GLY A 564 -18.55 -8.04 10.42
C GLY A 564 -19.65 -7.41 9.57
N ASN A 565 -20.79 -7.13 10.18
CA ASN A 565 -21.95 -6.60 9.47
C ASN A 565 -21.83 -5.07 9.35
N GLU A 566 -21.76 -4.56 8.13
CA GLU A 566 -21.64 -3.12 7.87
C GLU A 566 -22.99 -2.41 7.87
N THR A 567 -24.03 -3.03 7.33
CA THR A 567 -25.34 -2.37 7.19
C THR A 567 -26.09 -2.24 8.52
N ARG A 568 -25.79 -3.11 9.49
CA ARG A 568 -26.41 -3.17 10.82
C ARG A 568 -25.51 -2.62 11.93
N ASP A 569 -24.24 -3.00 11.93
CA ASP A 569 -23.33 -2.76 13.07
C ASP A 569 -22.19 -1.79 12.73
N SER A 570 -22.05 -1.36 11.46
CA SER A 570 -20.89 -0.61 10.96
C SER A 570 -19.55 -1.31 11.28
N ARG A 571 -19.51 -2.65 11.16
CA ARG A 571 -18.33 -3.48 11.45
C ARG A 571 -17.84 -4.28 10.24
N GLY A 572 -18.23 -3.96 9.02
CA GLY A 572 -17.75 -4.66 7.83
C GLY A 572 -16.64 -3.90 7.11
N LEU A 573 -16.65 -3.97 5.78
CA LEU A 573 -15.78 -3.20 4.89
C LEU A 573 -16.46 -1.87 4.50
N LYS A 574 -15.85 -0.77 4.90
CA LYS A 574 -16.31 0.59 4.62
C LYS A 574 -15.50 1.20 3.49
N LEU A 575 -16.15 1.55 2.38
CA LEU A 575 -15.55 2.29 1.26
C LEU A 575 -16.10 3.72 1.25
N GLU A 576 -15.58 4.56 2.15
CA GLU A 576 -16.00 5.96 2.27
C GLU A 576 -15.24 6.81 1.24
N ASN A 577 -15.98 7.56 0.42
CA ASN A 577 -15.44 8.44 -0.61
C ASN A 577 -14.41 7.75 -1.50
N TYR A 578 -14.72 6.51 -1.90
CA TYR A 578 -14.01 5.84 -2.97
C TYR A 578 -14.37 6.51 -4.30
N THR A 579 -13.38 7.03 -5.04
CA THR A 579 -13.59 7.70 -6.33
C THR A 579 -12.76 7.08 -7.43
N VAL A 580 -13.31 7.04 -8.65
CA VAL A 580 -12.57 6.74 -9.89
C VAL A 580 -12.75 7.91 -10.86
N GLY A 581 -11.66 8.50 -11.35
CA GLY A 581 -11.71 9.67 -12.24
C GLY A 581 -12.46 10.86 -11.62
N GLY A 582 -12.38 11.01 -10.29
CA GLY A 582 -13.10 12.03 -9.51
C GLY A 582 -14.59 11.74 -9.27
N THR A 583 -15.14 10.66 -9.83
CA THR A 583 -16.54 10.25 -9.58
C THR A 583 -16.61 9.34 -8.37
N VAL A 584 -17.44 9.70 -7.39
CA VAL A 584 -17.71 8.90 -6.19
C VAL A 584 -18.44 7.61 -6.57
N ILE A 585 -17.99 6.49 -6.00
CA ILE A 585 -18.63 5.18 -6.10
C ILE A 585 -19.59 5.00 -4.92
N ASP A 586 -20.86 4.75 -5.22
CA ASP A 586 -21.93 4.70 -4.22
C ASP A 586 -22.78 3.45 -4.41
N LYS A 587 -22.96 2.68 -3.34
CA LYS A 587 -23.76 1.44 -3.30
C LYS A 587 -25.25 1.71 -3.49
N ALA A 588 -25.76 2.84 -3.00
CA ALA A 588 -27.15 3.25 -3.22
C ALA A 588 -27.41 3.72 -4.66
N GLY A 589 -26.33 4.11 -5.36
CA GLY A 589 -26.35 4.45 -6.77
C GLY A 589 -26.22 3.22 -7.70
N SER A 590 -26.06 3.49 -9.00
CA SER A 590 -25.96 2.46 -10.04
C SER A 590 -24.54 2.27 -10.60
N ASN A 591 -23.51 2.84 -9.96
CA ASN A 591 -22.17 2.94 -10.53
C ASN A 591 -21.11 2.03 -9.87
N TRP A 592 -21.49 1.18 -8.91
CA TRP A 592 -20.55 0.40 -8.09
C TRP A 592 -20.19 -0.98 -8.63
N ALA A 593 -21.13 -1.68 -9.27
CA ALA A 593 -21.00 -3.11 -9.59
C ALA A 593 -19.82 -3.46 -10.52
N ALA A 594 -19.51 -4.75 -10.65
CA ALA A 594 -18.36 -5.26 -11.40
C ALA A 594 -18.26 -4.73 -12.84
N ASP A 595 -19.38 -4.61 -13.55
CA ASP A 595 -19.47 -4.06 -14.91
C ASP A 595 -19.60 -2.53 -14.94
N LYS A 596 -19.74 -1.88 -13.78
CA LYS A 596 -19.88 -0.43 -13.60
C LYS A 596 -18.56 0.18 -13.12
N LEU A 597 -18.52 1.51 -13.07
CA LEU A 597 -17.30 2.29 -12.81
C LEU A 597 -16.52 1.82 -11.56
N GLY A 598 -17.22 1.42 -10.49
CA GLY A 598 -16.60 1.01 -9.23
C GLY A 598 -15.88 -0.34 -9.27
N ARG A 599 -16.21 -1.21 -10.24
CA ARG A 599 -15.65 -2.56 -10.41
C ARG A 599 -15.81 -3.46 -9.18
N LEU A 600 -16.84 -3.26 -8.35
CA LEU A 600 -17.07 -4.04 -7.13
C LEU A 600 -17.87 -5.32 -7.47
N GLY A 601 -17.19 -6.46 -7.52
CA GLY A 601 -17.76 -7.79 -7.75
C GLY A 601 -17.71 -8.66 -6.50
N PHE A 602 -18.17 -8.12 -5.38
CA PHE A 602 -18.20 -8.83 -4.09
C PHE A 602 -19.25 -9.95 -4.10
N ASP A 603 -19.00 -11.04 -3.37
CA ASP A 603 -19.90 -12.19 -3.37
C ASP A 603 -21.28 -11.82 -2.79
N ALA A 604 -22.36 -12.34 -3.38
CA ALA A 604 -23.73 -11.98 -3.00
C ALA A 604 -24.05 -12.25 -1.51
N ASP A 605 -23.44 -13.27 -0.91
CA ASP A 605 -23.60 -13.62 0.51
C ASP A 605 -22.86 -12.66 1.45
N THR A 606 -22.16 -11.65 0.92
CA THR A 606 -21.46 -10.60 1.67
C THR A 606 -22.17 -9.25 1.60
N TRP A 607 -23.38 -9.17 1.03
CA TRP A 607 -24.08 -7.90 0.78
C TRP A 607 -24.15 -6.98 2.01
N ASP A 608 -24.46 -7.53 3.18
CA ASP A 608 -24.57 -6.76 4.43
C ASP A 608 -23.22 -6.50 5.11
N ASN A 609 -22.11 -7.02 4.57
CA ASN A 609 -20.78 -6.93 5.15
C ASN A 609 -19.93 -5.80 4.55
N TRP A 610 -20.48 -4.98 3.65
CA TRP A 610 -19.77 -3.85 3.09
C TRP A 610 -20.70 -2.70 2.72
N ASN A 611 -20.15 -1.49 2.64
CA ASN A 611 -20.84 -0.33 2.10
C ASN A 611 -19.89 0.59 1.32
N ALA A 612 -20.43 1.38 0.37
CA ALA A 612 -19.70 2.41 -0.36
C ALA A 612 -20.57 3.67 -0.47
N TRP A 613 -20.04 4.84 -0.10
CA TRP A 613 -20.81 6.09 -0.05
C TRP A 613 -19.92 7.33 -0.20
N GLY A 614 -20.52 8.49 -0.49
CA GLY A 614 -19.81 9.75 -0.70
C GLY A 614 -19.52 10.60 0.55
N PRO A 615 -18.79 11.72 0.41
CA PRO A 615 -18.52 12.66 1.49
C PRO A 615 -19.81 13.21 2.09
N GLY A 616 -19.93 13.21 3.42
CA GLY A 616 -21.13 13.69 4.11
C GLY A 616 -22.35 12.77 3.95
N GLY A 617 -22.24 11.67 3.20
CA GLY A 617 -23.11 10.53 3.42
C GLY A 617 -22.83 10.03 4.83
N THR A 618 -23.86 10.03 5.67
CA THR A 618 -23.77 9.37 6.96
C THR A 618 -23.34 7.93 6.68
N THR A 619 -22.41 7.40 7.47
CA THR A 619 -22.42 5.96 7.76
C THR A 619 -23.89 5.53 7.93
N PRO A 620 -24.30 4.31 7.57
CA PRO A 620 -25.26 3.68 8.45
C PRO A 620 -24.53 3.63 9.79
N ASP A 621 -24.66 4.69 10.60
CA ASP A 621 -24.53 4.56 12.03
C ASP A 621 -25.44 3.39 12.41
N PRO A 622 -25.04 2.54 13.37
CA PRO A 622 -25.85 1.41 13.78
C PRO A 622 -27.25 1.93 14.01
N VAL A 623 -28.20 1.48 13.17
CA VAL A 623 -29.55 2.02 13.09
C VAL A 623 -30.07 2.12 14.51
N THR A 624 -30.10 3.34 15.08
CA THR A 624 -30.65 3.56 16.41
C THR A 624 -32.16 3.68 16.27
N GLY A 625 -32.73 2.57 15.80
CA GLY A 625 -34.13 2.30 15.53
C GLY A 625 -34.69 2.94 14.25
N GLY A 626 -35.31 2.11 13.41
CA GLY A 626 -36.17 2.52 12.30
C GLY A 626 -37.64 2.38 12.66
N ARG A 627 -38.54 2.77 11.76
CA ARG A 627 -39.97 2.48 11.87
C ARG A 627 -40.28 1.16 11.17
N ILE A 628 -41.11 0.32 11.77
CA ILE A 628 -41.66 -0.85 11.08
C ILE A 628 -42.99 -0.42 10.46
N VAL A 629 -43.03 -0.28 9.14
CA VAL A 629 -44.16 0.27 8.39
C VAL A 629 -44.96 -0.85 7.74
N ASN A 630 -46.27 -0.82 7.89
CA ASN A 630 -47.17 -1.70 7.15
C ASN A 630 -47.26 -1.27 5.68
N GLY A 631 -47.00 -2.19 4.75
CA GLY A 631 -46.94 -1.90 3.32
C GLY A 631 -48.25 -1.43 2.69
N ALA A 632 -49.40 -1.66 3.32
CA ALA A 632 -50.70 -1.26 2.79
C ALA A 632 -51.33 -0.08 3.52
N THR A 633 -51.23 -0.04 4.84
CA THR A 633 -51.81 1.07 5.61
C THR A 633 -50.86 2.26 5.73
N THR A 634 -49.58 2.08 5.38
CA THR A 634 -48.49 3.06 5.57
C THR A 634 -48.31 3.50 7.04
N ARG A 635 -48.89 2.74 7.97
CA ARG A 635 -48.82 2.98 9.42
C ARG A 635 -47.68 2.22 10.05
N CYS A 636 -47.26 2.69 11.20
CA CYS A 636 -46.10 2.19 11.92
C CYS A 636 -46.50 1.31 13.09
N VAL A 637 -45.70 0.29 13.38
CA VAL A 637 -45.75 -0.44 14.64
C VAL A 637 -45.45 0.54 15.78
N ASP A 638 -46.36 0.67 16.72
CA ASP A 638 -46.36 1.66 17.80
C ASP A 638 -46.57 1.00 19.16
N ARG A 639 -45.89 1.53 20.19
CA ARG A 639 -46.18 1.24 21.59
C ARG A 639 -47.36 2.11 22.03
N ALA A 640 -48.51 1.49 22.34
CA ALA A 640 -49.72 2.22 22.68
C ALA A 640 -49.51 3.23 23.82
N GLY A 641 -49.90 4.48 23.59
CA GLY A 641 -49.70 5.58 24.54
C GLY A 641 -48.25 5.90 24.86
N GLY A 642 -47.29 5.39 24.08
CA GLY A 642 -45.85 5.52 24.33
C GLY A 642 -45.33 4.68 25.50
N GLY A 643 -46.13 3.75 26.02
CA GLY A 643 -45.81 2.97 27.22
C GLY A 643 -44.49 2.20 27.13
N THR A 644 -43.84 2.03 28.27
CA THR A 644 -42.57 1.30 28.42
C THR A 644 -42.64 0.24 29.51
N ALA A 645 -43.83 -0.12 29.99
CA ALA A 645 -44.03 -1.17 30.99
C ALA A 645 -44.23 -2.54 30.31
N ASN A 646 -43.97 -3.64 31.04
CA ASN A 646 -44.35 -4.98 30.59
C ASN A 646 -45.87 -5.03 30.38
N GLY A 647 -46.31 -5.68 29.30
CA GLY A 647 -47.71 -5.73 28.91
C GLY A 647 -48.20 -4.50 28.11
N THR A 648 -47.32 -3.52 27.81
CA THR A 648 -47.71 -2.41 26.93
C THR A 648 -48.15 -2.95 25.57
N ALA A 649 -49.36 -2.58 25.15
CA ALA A 649 -49.92 -2.99 23.87
C ALA A 649 -49.09 -2.47 22.69
N VAL A 650 -48.83 -3.34 21.71
CA VAL A 650 -48.29 -2.99 20.40
C VAL A 650 -49.44 -2.88 19.37
N GLN A 651 -49.51 -1.75 18.68
CA GLN A 651 -50.58 -1.41 17.75
C GLN A 651 -50.01 -0.86 16.45
N GLN A 652 -50.85 -0.62 15.44
CA GLN A 652 -50.47 0.28 14.36
C GLN A 652 -50.93 1.71 14.66
N TRP A 653 -50.17 2.69 14.19
CA TRP A 653 -50.52 4.10 14.30
C TRP A 653 -49.94 4.91 13.13
N THR A 654 -50.55 6.04 12.80
CA THR A 654 -50.02 7.01 11.84
C THR A 654 -48.56 7.31 12.16
N CYS A 655 -47.66 7.05 11.21
CA CYS A 655 -46.23 7.17 11.42
C CYS A 655 -45.83 8.59 11.83
N ALA A 656 -45.16 8.71 12.98
CA ALA A 656 -44.68 9.98 13.53
C ALA A 656 -43.21 9.86 13.97
N GLY A 657 -42.54 10.99 14.19
CA GLY A 657 -41.17 11.09 14.72
C GLY A 657 -41.09 10.87 16.23
N THR A 658 -41.87 9.95 16.79
CA THR A 658 -41.95 9.73 18.24
C THR A 658 -41.19 8.48 18.67
N PRO A 659 -40.57 8.47 19.88
CA PRO A 659 -39.87 7.30 20.39
C PRO A 659 -40.73 6.03 20.53
N SER A 660 -42.06 6.15 20.49
CA SER A 660 -43.00 5.03 20.56
C SER A 660 -43.03 4.15 19.30
N MET A 661 -42.54 4.66 18.17
CA MET A 661 -42.54 3.97 16.87
C MET A 661 -41.12 3.64 16.39
N THR A 662 -40.13 3.88 17.24
CA THR A 662 -38.72 3.59 16.97
C THR A 662 -38.40 2.17 17.43
N TRP A 663 -37.99 1.32 16.50
CA TRP A 663 -37.68 -0.09 16.71
C TRP A 663 -36.28 -0.41 16.19
N SER A 664 -35.43 -0.97 17.05
CA SER A 664 -34.13 -1.49 16.65
C SER A 664 -34.17 -3.02 16.59
N LEU A 665 -33.59 -3.61 15.55
CA LEU A 665 -33.43 -5.06 15.48
C LEU A 665 -32.05 -5.43 16.04
N ASP A 666 -32.03 -6.12 17.19
CA ASP A 666 -30.82 -6.67 17.82
C ASP A 666 -30.87 -8.20 17.80
N GLY A 667 -30.03 -8.81 16.96
CA GLY A 667 -30.14 -10.23 16.62
C GLY A 667 -31.49 -10.55 15.98
N GLN A 668 -32.33 -11.33 16.68
CA GLN A 668 -33.70 -11.63 16.27
C GLN A 668 -34.74 -10.88 17.12
N GLN A 669 -34.33 -9.91 17.95
CA GLN A 669 -35.23 -9.18 18.85
C GLN A 669 -35.50 -7.78 18.34
N LEU A 670 -36.78 -7.44 18.17
CA LEU A 670 -37.20 -6.07 17.90
C LEU A 670 -37.36 -5.34 19.22
N LYS A 671 -36.52 -4.33 19.47
CA LYS A 671 -36.42 -3.59 20.73
C LYS A 671 -37.00 -2.18 20.60
N SER A 672 -37.73 -1.77 21.63
CA SER A 672 -38.29 -0.42 21.75
C SER A 672 -38.55 -0.10 23.23
N GLY A 673 -38.16 1.09 23.68
CA GLY A 673 -38.42 1.54 25.07
C GLY A 673 -37.71 0.69 26.13
N GLY A 674 -36.55 0.10 25.80
CA GLY A 674 -35.80 -0.80 26.68
C GLY A 674 -36.37 -2.23 26.79
N LYS A 675 -37.37 -2.57 25.97
CA LYS A 675 -38.09 -3.85 25.97
C LYS A 675 -38.14 -4.47 24.58
N CYS A 676 -38.57 -5.72 24.51
CA CYS A 676 -38.65 -6.51 23.28
C CYS A 676 -40.11 -6.68 22.83
N LEU A 677 -40.34 -6.70 21.51
CA LEU A 677 -41.60 -7.16 20.93
C LEU A 677 -41.78 -8.64 21.29
N ASP A 678 -42.82 -8.93 22.06
CA ASP A 678 -43.11 -10.25 22.59
C ASP A 678 -44.54 -10.67 22.25
N VAL A 679 -44.79 -11.97 22.34
CA VAL A 679 -46.11 -12.57 22.19
C VAL A 679 -46.65 -12.94 23.57
N GLU A 680 -47.85 -12.47 23.89
CA GLU A 680 -48.45 -12.63 25.23
C GLU A 680 -48.46 -14.09 25.71
N GLY A 681 -47.93 -14.30 26.92
CA GLY A 681 -47.77 -15.62 27.54
C GLY A 681 -46.88 -16.61 26.77
N GLY A 682 -46.18 -16.12 25.72
CA GLY A 682 -45.58 -16.98 24.72
C GLY A 682 -46.59 -17.97 24.15
N ALA A 683 -47.85 -17.61 23.91
CA ALA A 683 -48.78 -18.54 23.26
C ALA A 683 -48.47 -18.67 21.75
N THR A 684 -48.98 -19.70 21.09
CA THR A 684 -48.78 -19.93 19.64
C THR A 684 -50.04 -19.77 18.81
N ALA A 685 -51.22 -19.61 19.43
CA ALA A 685 -52.48 -19.62 18.70
C ALA A 685 -52.71 -18.35 17.87
N ASN A 686 -53.52 -18.46 16.81
CA ASN A 686 -54.03 -17.28 16.10
C ASN A 686 -54.81 -16.38 17.07
N GLY A 687 -54.63 -15.07 16.94
CA GLY A 687 -55.27 -14.07 17.79
C GLY A 687 -54.50 -13.71 19.06
N THR A 688 -53.40 -14.41 19.40
CA THR A 688 -52.55 -14.05 20.54
C THR A 688 -51.91 -12.67 20.31
N LYS A 689 -52.04 -11.76 21.28
CA LYS A 689 -51.62 -10.37 21.13
C LYS A 689 -50.11 -10.20 21.23
N ALA A 690 -49.59 -9.23 20.47
CA ALA A 690 -48.24 -8.73 20.66
C ALA A 690 -48.22 -7.63 21.73
N HIS A 691 -47.17 -7.61 22.55
CA HIS A 691 -46.96 -6.63 23.61
C HIS A 691 -45.47 -6.36 23.82
N LEU A 692 -45.12 -5.39 24.65
CA LEU A 692 -43.76 -5.25 25.15
C LEU A 692 -43.53 -6.11 26.40
N TRP A 693 -42.36 -6.73 26.45
CA TRP A 693 -41.88 -7.43 27.63
C TRP A 693 -40.37 -7.24 27.80
N ASP A 694 -39.87 -7.43 29.02
CA ASP A 694 -38.43 -7.43 29.29
C ASP A 694 -37.71 -8.38 28.34
N CYS A 695 -36.58 -7.93 27.79
CA CYS A 695 -35.80 -8.74 26.86
C CYS A 695 -35.13 -9.90 27.60
N GLY A 696 -35.42 -11.13 27.16
CA GLY A 696 -34.78 -12.35 27.66
C GLY A 696 -34.30 -13.24 26.52
N SER A 697 -34.11 -14.53 26.77
CA SER A 697 -33.68 -15.50 25.75
C SER A 697 -34.83 -16.29 25.12
N TRP A 698 -36.09 -15.93 25.41
CA TRP A 698 -37.28 -16.67 24.99
C TRP A 698 -37.57 -16.52 23.49
N ASP A 699 -37.96 -17.64 22.85
CA ASP A 699 -38.26 -17.64 21.42
C ASP A 699 -39.50 -16.82 21.05
N SER A 700 -40.39 -16.52 22.00
CA SER A 700 -41.55 -15.64 21.80
C SER A 700 -41.15 -14.21 21.39
N GLN A 701 -39.91 -13.81 21.69
CA GLN A 701 -39.34 -12.49 21.37
C GLN A 701 -38.48 -12.49 20.10
N LYS A 702 -38.35 -13.65 19.43
CA LYS A 702 -37.53 -13.79 18.24
C LYS A 702 -38.40 -13.66 16.98
N TRP A 703 -38.04 -12.70 16.14
CA TRP A 703 -38.75 -12.34 14.92
C TRP A 703 -37.78 -12.34 13.74
N ALA A 704 -38.29 -12.73 12.57
CA ALA A 704 -37.54 -12.75 11.32
C ALA A 704 -38.35 -12.13 10.19
N PHE A 705 -37.83 -11.08 9.59
CA PHE A 705 -38.34 -10.56 8.33
C PHE A 705 -38.13 -11.61 7.22
N GLN A 706 -39.17 -11.86 6.45
CA GLN A 706 -39.16 -12.81 5.34
C GLN A 706 -39.04 -12.06 4.01
N PRO A 707 -38.51 -12.70 2.94
CA PRO A 707 -38.42 -12.08 1.61
C PRO A 707 -39.76 -11.62 1.04
N ASP A 708 -40.87 -12.21 1.48
CA ASP A 708 -42.22 -11.86 1.05
C ASP A 708 -42.82 -10.67 1.80
N GLY A 709 -42.03 -10.01 2.65
CA GLY A 709 -42.43 -8.85 3.46
C GLY A 709 -43.13 -9.21 4.77
N THR A 710 -43.29 -10.48 5.12
CA THR A 710 -43.88 -10.84 6.42
C THR A 710 -42.86 -10.77 7.58
N LEU A 711 -43.34 -10.52 8.79
CA LEU A 711 -42.54 -10.55 10.01
C LEU A 711 -42.94 -11.76 10.85
N LYS A 712 -42.16 -12.84 10.75
CA LYS A 712 -42.47 -14.15 11.34
C LYS A 712 -41.92 -14.28 12.75
N ASN A 713 -42.76 -14.69 13.69
CA ASN A 713 -42.34 -15.10 15.03
C ASN A 713 -41.76 -16.53 14.99
N LEU A 714 -40.54 -16.71 15.52
CA LEU A 714 -39.82 -17.97 15.40
C LEU A 714 -40.37 -19.08 16.30
N ARG A 715 -41.03 -18.73 17.41
CA ARG A 715 -41.66 -19.71 18.30
C ARG A 715 -42.94 -20.30 17.73
N SER A 716 -43.83 -19.43 17.24
CA SER A 716 -45.16 -19.85 16.77
C SER A 716 -45.16 -20.27 15.29
N GLY A 717 -44.17 -19.82 14.51
CA GLY A 717 -44.17 -19.96 13.06
C GLY A 717 -45.19 -19.06 12.35
N ARG A 718 -45.86 -18.16 13.08
CA ARG A 718 -46.91 -17.26 12.59
C ARG A 718 -46.37 -15.84 12.38
N CYS A 719 -47.13 -15.01 11.70
CA CYS A 719 -46.72 -13.67 11.30
C CYS A 719 -47.39 -12.60 12.19
N LEU A 720 -46.68 -11.48 12.38
CA LEU A 720 -47.25 -10.28 12.97
C LEU A 720 -48.32 -9.72 12.03
N ASP A 721 -49.53 -9.56 12.52
CA ASP A 721 -50.71 -9.18 11.74
C ASP A 721 -51.49 -8.06 12.43
N VAL A 722 -52.12 -7.19 11.63
CA VAL A 722 -53.06 -6.18 12.12
C VAL A 722 -54.43 -6.81 12.31
N GLU A 723 -54.95 -6.79 13.53
CA GLU A 723 -56.24 -7.41 13.86
C GLU A 723 -57.38 -6.91 12.97
N GLY A 724 -58.11 -7.87 12.39
CA GLY A 724 -59.25 -7.61 11.50
C GLY A 724 -58.88 -6.91 10.19
N GLN A 725 -57.59 -6.87 9.82
CA GLN A 725 -57.06 -6.08 8.70
C GLN A 725 -57.45 -4.61 8.77
N SER A 726 -57.67 -4.11 9.99
CA SER A 726 -58.11 -2.74 10.22
C SER A 726 -57.11 -1.75 9.63
N THR A 727 -57.62 -0.64 9.11
CA THR A 727 -56.80 0.50 8.65
C THR A 727 -56.78 1.63 9.66
N ALA A 728 -57.40 1.47 10.83
CA ALA A 728 -57.49 2.51 11.84
C ALA A 728 -56.23 2.57 12.73
N ASP A 729 -55.93 3.77 13.22
CA ASP A 729 -54.99 3.99 14.33
C ASP A 729 -55.50 3.28 15.58
N GLY A 730 -54.59 2.64 16.31
CA GLY A 730 -54.91 1.90 17.53
C GLY A 730 -55.31 0.44 17.31
N ALA A 731 -55.36 -0.03 16.06
CA ALA A 731 -55.61 -1.46 15.81
C ALA A 731 -54.45 -2.31 16.37
N ARG A 732 -54.79 -3.32 17.19
CA ARG A 732 -53.81 -4.16 17.88
C ARG A 732 -53.08 -5.08 16.90
N LEU A 733 -51.82 -5.35 17.20
CA LEU A 733 -51.06 -6.38 16.50
C LEU A 733 -51.16 -7.71 17.25
N HIS A 734 -51.27 -8.79 16.48
CA HIS A 734 -51.40 -10.16 17.00
C HIS A 734 -50.69 -11.17 16.11
N LEU A 735 -50.64 -12.43 16.54
CA LEU A 735 -50.21 -13.54 15.70
C LEU A 735 -51.36 -14.00 14.80
N TRP A 736 -51.04 -14.21 13.53
CA TRP A 736 -51.92 -14.89 12.60
C TRP A 736 -51.12 -15.77 11.63
N ASP A 737 -51.73 -16.82 11.10
CA ASP A 737 -51.10 -17.67 10.09
C ASP A 737 -50.60 -16.81 8.92
N CYS A 738 -49.35 -17.05 8.50
CA CYS A 738 -48.70 -16.28 7.46
C CYS A 738 -49.39 -16.50 6.12
N GLY A 739 -49.73 -15.41 5.44
CA GLY A 739 -50.35 -15.43 4.12
C GLY A 739 -49.92 -14.26 3.24
N SER A 740 -50.65 -14.06 2.14
CA SER A 740 -50.45 -12.94 1.21
C SER A 740 -51.19 -11.66 1.62
N TRP A 741 -51.76 -11.62 2.84
CA TRP A 741 -52.54 -10.49 3.32
C TRP A 741 -51.67 -9.26 3.56
N ASN A 742 -52.18 -8.12 3.10
CA ASN A 742 -51.54 -6.82 3.25
C ASN A 742 -51.35 -6.39 4.71
N SER A 743 -52.21 -6.84 5.62
CA SER A 743 -52.11 -6.64 7.06
C SER A 743 -50.86 -7.25 7.71
N GLN A 744 -50.14 -8.11 6.99
CA GLN A 744 -48.94 -8.81 7.45
C GLN A 744 -47.64 -8.33 6.77
N LYS A 745 -47.71 -7.35 5.87
CA LYS A 745 -46.55 -6.88 5.11
C LYS A 745 -45.90 -5.72 5.85
N TRP A 746 -44.68 -5.94 6.31
CA TRP A 746 -43.92 -5.01 7.13
C TRP A 746 -42.55 -4.72 6.52
N THR A 747 -42.14 -3.46 6.57
CA THR A 747 -40.80 -3.03 6.17
C THR A 747 -40.19 -2.22 7.30
N LEU A 748 -38.98 -2.57 7.71
CA LEU A 748 -38.20 -1.73 8.62
C LEU A 748 -37.54 -0.62 7.79
N THR A 749 -37.97 0.62 8.00
CA THR A 749 -37.44 1.82 7.33
C THR A 749 -36.62 2.62 8.32
N GLY A 750 -35.32 2.80 8.03
CA GLY A 750 -34.41 3.69 8.77
C GLY A 750 -34.45 5.10 8.22
#